data_AF-A0A8K0X296-F1
#
_entry.id   AF-A0A8K0X296-F1
#
_cell.length_a   1.000
_cell.length_b   1.000
_cell.length_c   1.000
_cell.angle_alpha   90.00
_cell.angle_beta   90.00
_cell.angle_gamma   90.00
#
_symmetry.space_group_name_H-M   'P 1'
#
loop_
_entity.id
_entity.type
_entity.pdbx_description
1 polymer ?
#
loop_
_entity_poly.entity_id
_entity_poly.type
_entity_poly.pdbx_seq_one_letter_code
_entity_poly.pdbx_strand_id
1 'polypeptide(L)'
;MDRKQEELLRRPLYVYDLPPEVLTSLTLKTDIEDKEEEARAEEASSQDAGTSEGLVGAQACSLCTQSFASVQDQRSHLKSDWHHYNLKQKLRGNKPVSEVDFEKLIGDLDESLSGSDSSDTEDEDDASGRKDTTLTALLKRQAHIADKRGPTNDEDEEGGPSRNRNRGKPPLIWFGSPVLPKNTYFGLYRAILTEAELRDEAKMVEIVKNKQLEPIVMPKPGKDGAIPQVAYKGPHFFLCMIGGGHFAAMVVALPPRPTKSAAGPLNREATVLAHKTFHRYTTRRKQGGSQSANDNSKGTAHSAGSSLRRYNEQALVEDVRALLNDWRGLLDTSELLFIRATGSTNRRTLFGPYDGQVLRHNDPRLRGFPFSTKRATQNELMRSFIELTRLKVREIDPVQHVKPSEPTTASKPSTPKPTKPKLSEEEETALLHTSQIQALIRRSKLPALLSYLKTNTVSPDFRFQPPDQNHHAPTPLHLAAHQNAAPVALGLITRGGADPTQQNPQGKTPFDLAGDRATRDAFRVARSELGEAKWDWDAARVPAAMTKAEADQREERDRKERDTKEAERRKAEEERLKAEGPTVKTRKANPAGPGLDNRGPMKSAQEKREEEARGLTPEMRMRLDRERRARAAEERLKRMQQGGP
;
A
#
# COMPACT_ATOMS: atom_id res chain seq x y z
N MET A 1 25.67 34.76 -2.65
CA MET A 1 24.98 34.45 -1.37
C MET A 1 25.97 34.67 -0.24
N ASP A 2 25.52 35.17 0.89
CA ASP A 2 26.41 35.44 2.03
C ASP A 2 26.89 34.11 2.64
N ARG A 3 28.19 34.00 2.96
CA ARG A 3 28.83 32.73 3.38
C ARG A 3 28.18 32.13 4.63
N LYS A 4 27.60 32.98 5.49
CA LYS A 4 26.83 32.58 6.68
C LYS A 4 25.47 31.96 6.33
N GLN A 5 24.79 32.45 5.29
CA GLN A 5 23.49 31.90 4.85
C GLN A 5 23.68 30.48 4.28
N GLU A 6 24.74 30.29 3.50
CA GLU A 6 25.05 28.97 2.93
C GLU A 6 25.46 27.96 4.02
N GLU A 7 26.19 28.41 5.05
CA GLU A 7 26.52 27.57 6.18
C GLU A 7 25.29 27.13 6.98
N LEU A 8 24.31 28.02 7.17
CA LEU A 8 23.05 27.73 7.88
C LEU A 8 22.18 26.73 7.13
N LEU A 9 22.10 26.83 5.81
CA LEU A 9 21.34 25.91 4.95
C LEU A 9 21.99 24.52 4.82
N ARG A 10 23.30 24.42 5.04
CA ARG A 10 24.01 23.13 5.10
C ARG A 10 23.71 22.35 6.38
N ARG A 11 23.19 23.00 7.42
CA ARG A 11 22.88 22.36 8.71
C ARG A 11 21.51 21.67 8.66
N PRO A 12 21.35 20.47 9.25
CA PRO A 12 20.02 19.90 9.44
C PRO A 12 19.24 20.74 10.48
N LEU A 13 18.24 21.50 10.02
CA LEU A 13 17.39 22.32 10.87
C LEU A 13 16.32 21.46 11.57
N TYR A 14 16.60 21.07 12.80
CA TYR A 14 15.71 20.27 13.64
C TYR A 14 14.70 21.17 14.37
N VAL A 15 13.40 20.88 14.23
CA VAL A 15 12.31 21.76 14.70
C VAL A 15 12.34 22.05 16.20
N TYR A 16 12.75 21.08 17.02
CA TYR A 16 12.76 21.21 18.49
C TYR A 16 14.07 21.79 19.04
N ASP A 17 15.03 22.13 18.18
CA ASP A 17 16.30 22.75 18.57
C ASP A 17 16.83 23.57 17.37
N LEU A 18 16.11 24.65 17.07
CA LEU A 18 16.43 25.57 15.98
C LEU A 18 17.48 26.58 16.44
N PRO A 19 18.39 27.02 15.55
CA PRO A 19 19.32 28.10 15.86
C PRO A 19 18.57 29.39 16.27
N PRO A 20 19.10 30.17 17.23
CA PRO A 20 18.45 31.40 17.69
C PRO A 20 18.26 32.43 16.55
N GLU A 21 19.18 32.45 15.59
CA GLU A 21 19.10 33.28 14.37
C GLU A 21 17.86 32.96 13.52
N VAL A 22 17.49 31.68 13.43
CA VAL A 22 16.28 31.25 12.72
C VAL A 22 15.04 31.58 13.56
N LEU A 23 15.04 31.22 14.84
CA LEU A 23 13.88 31.39 15.73
C LEU A 23 13.40 32.84 15.86
N THR A 24 14.33 33.78 15.92
CA THR A 24 14.02 35.21 16.05
C THR A 24 13.52 35.83 14.76
N SER A 25 13.87 35.24 13.61
CA SER A 25 13.63 35.79 12.28
C SER A 25 12.46 35.14 11.53
N LEU A 26 11.83 34.10 12.10
CA LEU A 26 10.67 33.42 11.51
C LEU A 26 9.45 34.34 11.43
N THR A 27 8.87 34.44 10.25
CA THR A 27 7.58 35.09 9.99
C THR A 27 6.64 34.10 9.30
N LEU A 28 5.37 34.07 9.70
CA LEU A 28 4.38 33.21 9.05
C LEU A 28 4.05 33.79 7.66
N LYS A 29 3.93 32.94 6.64
CA LYS A 29 3.56 33.36 5.30
C LYS A 29 2.28 32.66 4.84
N THR A 30 1.17 33.36 4.99
CA THR A 30 -0.19 32.90 4.63
C THR A 30 -0.42 32.90 3.12
N ASP A 31 0.13 33.87 2.39
CA ASP A 31 -0.13 34.07 0.95
C ASP A 31 0.37 32.94 0.02
N ILE A 32 1.20 32.03 0.53
CA ILE A 32 1.66 30.85 -0.23
C ILE A 32 0.62 29.73 -0.14
N GLU A 33 -0.11 29.65 0.98
CA GLU A 33 -1.13 28.61 1.19
C GLU A 33 -2.29 28.81 0.22
N ASP A 34 -2.75 30.05 0.04
CA ASP A 34 -3.81 30.40 -0.93
C ASP A 34 -3.38 30.09 -2.38
N LYS A 35 -2.10 30.28 -2.72
CA LYS A 35 -1.57 30.03 -4.07
C LYS A 35 -1.30 28.55 -4.36
N GLU A 36 -0.89 27.76 -3.36
CA GLU A 36 -0.83 26.30 -3.50
C GLU A 36 -2.25 25.70 -3.54
N GLU A 37 -3.23 26.32 -2.87
CA GLU A 37 -4.63 25.91 -2.90
C GLU A 37 -5.30 26.27 -4.25
N GLU A 38 -5.01 27.45 -4.82
CA GLU A 38 -5.41 27.86 -6.18
C GLU A 38 -4.76 26.98 -7.26
N ALA A 39 -3.43 26.75 -7.20
CA ALA A 39 -2.76 25.88 -8.17
C ALA A 39 -3.26 24.43 -8.10
N ARG A 40 -3.60 23.94 -6.91
CA ARG A 40 -4.17 22.59 -6.72
C ARG A 40 -5.65 22.52 -7.09
N ALA A 41 -6.40 23.60 -6.93
CA ALA A 41 -7.76 23.74 -7.43
C ALA A 41 -7.78 23.83 -8.96
N GLU A 42 -6.79 24.45 -9.60
CA GLU A 42 -6.58 24.43 -11.06
C GLU A 42 -6.16 23.03 -11.56
N GLU A 43 -5.28 22.32 -10.84
CA GLU A 43 -4.94 20.91 -11.13
C GLU A 43 -6.10 19.93 -10.90
N ALA A 44 -7.00 20.21 -9.94
CA ALA A 44 -8.21 19.44 -9.70
C ALA A 44 -9.35 19.80 -10.68
N SER A 45 -9.48 21.07 -11.05
CA SER A 45 -10.45 21.58 -12.01
C SER A 45 -10.09 21.19 -13.44
N SER A 46 -8.81 21.00 -13.77
CA SER A 46 -8.39 20.45 -15.07
C SER A 46 -8.63 18.94 -15.20
N GLN A 47 -9.09 18.28 -14.13
CA GLN A 47 -9.58 16.89 -14.16
C GLN A 47 -11.11 16.78 -14.14
N ASP A 48 -11.85 17.90 -14.03
CA ASP A 48 -13.33 17.90 -14.00
C ASP A 48 -14.00 19.02 -14.82
N ALA A 49 -13.24 19.84 -15.57
CA ALA A 49 -13.78 20.80 -16.52
C ALA A 49 -14.07 20.14 -17.88
N GLY A 50 -15.08 19.27 -17.86
CA GLY A 50 -15.68 18.65 -19.03
C GLY A 50 -17.19 18.69 -18.97
N THR A 51 -17.78 19.81 -18.56
CA THR A 51 -19.21 20.09 -18.80
C THR A 51 -19.40 21.51 -19.30
N SER A 52 -19.42 21.66 -20.62
CA SER A 52 -20.43 22.48 -21.31
C SER A 52 -21.45 21.50 -21.89
N GLU A 53 -22.63 21.44 -21.28
CA GLU A 53 -23.83 22.08 -21.80
C GLU A 53 -24.04 21.87 -23.31
N GLY A 54 -25.01 21.00 -23.62
CA GLY A 54 -25.64 20.93 -24.94
C GLY A 54 -25.53 19.59 -25.65
N LEU A 55 -26.20 18.53 -25.13
CA LEU A 55 -26.76 17.45 -25.96
C LEU A 55 -27.67 16.55 -25.11
N VAL A 56 -28.93 16.98 -24.96
CA VAL A 56 -30.02 16.09 -24.52
C VAL A 56 -30.35 15.19 -25.72
N GLY A 57 -29.56 14.14 -25.90
CA GLY A 57 -29.86 13.06 -26.83
C GLY A 57 -30.91 12.13 -26.24
N ALA A 58 -31.80 11.59 -27.08
CA ALA A 58 -32.92 10.72 -26.70
C ALA A 58 -32.53 9.41 -25.96
N GLN A 59 -31.23 9.18 -25.67
CA GLN A 59 -30.67 7.96 -25.10
C GLN A 59 -29.91 8.22 -23.77
N ALA A 60 -30.33 9.21 -22.98
CA ALA A 60 -29.78 9.46 -21.65
C ALA A 60 -30.88 9.60 -20.59
N CYS A 61 -30.55 9.32 -19.33
CA CYS A 61 -31.42 9.55 -18.18
C CYS A 61 -30.92 10.79 -17.42
N SER A 62 -31.72 11.86 -17.41
CA SER A 62 -31.39 13.11 -16.71
C SER A 62 -31.40 12.98 -15.18
N LEU A 63 -32.12 11.99 -14.64
CA LEU A 63 -32.23 11.78 -13.19
C LEU A 63 -31.03 11.03 -12.61
N CYS A 64 -30.48 10.07 -13.36
CA CYS A 64 -29.32 9.28 -12.97
C CYS A 64 -28.02 9.75 -13.65
N THR A 65 -28.10 10.81 -14.46
CA THR A 65 -26.99 11.38 -15.25
C THR A 65 -26.20 10.32 -16.04
N GLN A 66 -26.92 9.35 -16.62
CA GLN A 66 -26.34 8.21 -17.33
C GLN A 66 -26.71 8.26 -18.81
N SER A 67 -25.74 8.09 -19.70
CA SER A 67 -25.94 7.90 -21.14
C SER A 67 -25.95 6.42 -21.50
N PHE A 68 -26.75 6.06 -22.51
CA PHE A 68 -26.94 4.68 -22.98
C PHE A 68 -26.56 4.56 -24.45
N ALA A 69 -26.01 3.40 -24.83
CA ALA A 69 -25.66 3.09 -26.21
C ALA A 69 -26.88 2.74 -27.08
N SER A 70 -28.01 2.37 -26.47
CA SER A 70 -29.26 2.04 -27.16
C SER A 70 -30.49 2.49 -26.38
N VAL A 71 -31.62 2.70 -27.08
CA VAL A 71 -32.93 3.00 -26.47
C VAL A 71 -33.43 1.82 -25.63
N GLN A 72 -33.03 0.59 -25.97
CA GLN A 72 -33.40 -0.60 -25.20
C GLN A 72 -32.72 -0.61 -23.83
N ASP A 73 -31.45 -0.18 -23.76
CA ASP A 73 -30.70 -0.06 -22.51
C ASP A 73 -31.22 1.09 -21.63
N GLN A 74 -31.66 2.19 -22.26
CA GLN A 74 -32.34 3.25 -21.53
C GLN A 74 -33.68 2.74 -20.93
N ARG A 75 -34.46 1.97 -21.68
CA ARG A 75 -35.72 1.38 -21.20
C ARG A 75 -35.51 0.33 -20.11
N SER A 76 -34.41 -0.43 -20.15
CA SER A 76 -34.07 -1.36 -19.08
C SER A 76 -33.59 -0.62 -17.83
N HIS A 77 -32.79 0.45 -17.99
CA HIS A 77 -32.39 1.32 -16.89
C HIS A 77 -33.58 1.98 -16.19
N LEU A 78 -34.56 2.52 -16.94
CA LEU A 78 -35.76 3.15 -16.34
C LEU A 78 -36.60 2.17 -15.51
N LYS A 79 -36.45 0.86 -15.73
CA LYS A 79 -37.10 -0.22 -14.96
C LYS A 79 -36.20 -0.80 -13.86
N SER A 80 -34.96 -0.34 -13.75
CA SER A 80 -34.00 -0.83 -12.77
C SER A 80 -34.28 -0.28 -11.38
N ASP A 81 -33.91 -1.05 -10.36
CA ASP A 81 -34.04 -0.65 -8.96
C ASP A 81 -33.19 0.58 -8.64
N TRP A 82 -32.05 0.75 -9.32
CA TRP A 82 -31.21 1.94 -9.19
C TRP A 82 -31.95 3.21 -9.63
N HIS A 83 -32.63 3.17 -10.77
CA HIS A 83 -33.41 4.30 -11.27
C HIS A 83 -34.59 4.63 -10.34
N HIS A 84 -35.35 3.62 -9.92
CA HIS A 84 -36.47 3.80 -8.98
C HIS A 84 -36.00 4.33 -7.62
N TYR A 85 -34.83 3.91 -7.14
CA TYR A 85 -34.24 4.38 -5.90
C TYR A 85 -33.87 5.87 -5.99
N ASN A 86 -33.16 6.26 -7.05
CA ASN A 86 -32.83 7.67 -7.29
C ASN A 86 -34.09 8.54 -7.49
N LEU A 87 -35.13 7.99 -8.12
CA LEU A 87 -36.41 8.68 -8.30
C LEU A 87 -37.08 8.97 -6.94
N LYS A 88 -37.13 7.97 -6.06
CA LYS A 88 -37.67 8.16 -4.69
C LYS A 88 -36.77 9.07 -3.84
N GLN A 89 -35.45 9.03 -4.00
CA GLN A 89 -34.54 9.96 -3.33
C GLN A 89 -34.77 11.41 -3.75
N LYS A 90 -34.95 11.66 -5.06
CA LYS A 90 -35.27 12.99 -5.57
C LYS A 90 -36.62 13.51 -5.07
N LEU A 91 -37.64 12.65 -4.98
CA LEU A 91 -38.95 13.00 -4.40
C LEU A 91 -38.85 13.36 -2.91
N ARG A 92 -37.86 12.81 -2.20
CA ARG A 92 -37.55 13.13 -0.79
C ARG A 92 -36.57 14.29 -0.63
N GLY A 93 -36.18 14.97 -1.72
CA GLY A 93 -35.23 16.08 -1.70
C GLY A 93 -33.76 15.68 -1.49
N ASN A 94 -33.44 14.39 -1.54
CA ASN A 94 -32.08 13.88 -1.40
C ASN A 94 -31.35 13.84 -2.75
N LYS A 95 -30.01 13.92 -2.69
CA LYS A 95 -29.17 13.82 -3.90
C LYS A 95 -29.23 12.41 -4.50
N PRO A 96 -29.26 12.29 -5.84
CA PRO A 96 -29.19 10.99 -6.52
C PRO A 96 -27.83 10.32 -6.27
N VAL A 97 -27.83 8.99 -6.25
CA VAL A 97 -26.69 8.13 -5.92
C VAL A 97 -26.14 7.49 -7.20
N SER A 98 -24.82 7.39 -7.32
CA SER A 98 -24.16 6.74 -8.46
C SER A 98 -24.41 5.23 -8.48
N GLU A 99 -24.28 4.57 -9.64
CA GLU A 99 -24.47 3.11 -9.76
C GLU A 99 -23.52 2.34 -8.83
N VAL A 100 -22.25 2.75 -8.78
CA VAL A 100 -21.22 2.14 -7.93
C VAL A 100 -21.54 2.28 -6.43
N ASP A 101 -22.19 3.38 -6.04
CA ASP A 101 -22.58 3.59 -4.64
C ASP A 101 -23.88 2.87 -4.31
N PHE A 102 -24.78 2.68 -5.29
CA PHE A 102 -25.98 1.87 -5.15
C PHE A 102 -25.64 0.38 -4.98
N GLU A 103 -24.66 -0.15 -5.72
CA GLU A 103 -24.17 -1.52 -5.53
C GLU A 103 -23.57 -1.75 -4.15
N LYS A 104 -22.85 -0.76 -3.60
CA LYS A 104 -22.34 -0.82 -2.21
C LYS A 104 -23.49 -0.82 -1.20
N LEU A 105 -24.50 0.01 -1.40
CA LEU A 105 -25.68 0.05 -0.52
C LEU A 105 -26.41 -1.30 -0.50
N ILE A 106 -26.48 -2.00 -1.64
CA ILE A 106 -27.02 -3.36 -1.71
C ILE A 106 -26.11 -4.36 -1.00
N GLY A 107 -24.79 -4.29 -1.21
CA GLY A 107 -23.83 -5.16 -0.54
C GLY A 107 -23.87 -5.02 1.00
N ASP A 108 -23.97 -3.79 1.49
CA ASP A 108 -24.10 -3.49 2.92
C ASP A 108 -25.45 -3.98 3.50
N LEU A 109 -26.49 -4.10 2.67
CA LEU A 109 -27.80 -4.63 3.06
C LEU A 109 -27.75 -6.16 3.21
N ASP A 110 -27.10 -6.87 2.29
CA ASP A 110 -26.93 -8.34 2.36
C ASP A 110 -26.03 -8.76 3.53
N GLU A 111 -25.01 -7.96 3.88
CA GLU A 111 -24.20 -8.19 5.08
C GLU A 111 -24.98 -8.01 6.39
N SER A 112 -26.02 -7.18 6.40
CA SER A 112 -26.83 -6.90 7.60
C SER A 112 -27.99 -7.87 7.78
N LEU A 113 -28.53 -8.46 6.70
CA LEU A 113 -29.62 -9.44 6.74
C LEU A 113 -29.17 -10.85 7.16
N SER A 114 -27.89 -11.18 7.01
CA SER A 114 -27.34 -12.50 7.40
C SER A 114 -26.97 -12.60 8.90
N GLY A 115 -27.22 -11.54 9.67
CA GLY A 115 -26.68 -11.37 11.03
C GLY A 115 -27.66 -11.48 12.20
N SER A 116 -28.98 -11.65 12.00
CA SER A 116 -29.94 -11.76 13.13
C SER A 116 -31.23 -12.48 12.74
N ASP A 117 -31.33 -13.75 13.10
CA ASP A 117 -32.60 -14.47 13.19
C ASP A 117 -32.87 -14.77 14.67
N SER A 118 -33.78 -14.01 15.29
CA SER A 118 -34.35 -14.29 16.61
C SER A 118 -35.71 -13.60 16.74
N SER A 119 -36.76 -14.37 16.43
CA SER A 119 -38.17 -14.30 16.87
C SER A 119 -38.85 -12.94 17.12
N ASP A 120 -39.88 -12.62 16.34
CA ASP A 120 -41.25 -12.43 16.89
C ASP A 120 -42.33 -12.50 15.78
N THR A 121 -43.54 -12.88 16.17
CA THR A 121 -44.68 -13.40 15.38
C THR A 121 -45.66 -12.36 14.80
N GLU A 122 -46.28 -12.77 13.67
CA GLU A 122 -47.63 -12.52 13.09
C GLU A 122 -48.15 -11.08 12.81
N ASP A 123 -48.50 -10.83 11.53
CA ASP A 123 -49.88 -10.53 11.08
C ASP A 123 -49.97 -10.51 9.54
N GLU A 124 -50.97 -11.22 8.99
CA GLU A 124 -51.33 -11.35 7.57
C GLU A 124 -52.23 -10.17 7.12
N ASP A 125 -52.02 -9.61 5.92
CA ASP A 125 -53.04 -9.53 4.85
C ASP A 125 -52.62 -8.71 3.60
N ASP A 126 -52.77 -9.39 2.47
CA ASP A 126 -53.13 -9.05 1.08
C ASP A 126 -52.36 -8.06 0.14
N ALA A 127 -51.79 -8.72 -0.89
CA ALA A 127 -51.98 -8.51 -2.33
C ALA A 127 -51.71 -7.14 -3.01
N SER A 128 -50.51 -6.99 -3.58
CA SER A 128 -50.33 -6.94 -5.04
C SER A 128 -48.86 -7.10 -5.44
N GLY A 129 -48.57 -8.01 -6.36
CA GLY A 129 -47.22 -8.33 -6.78
C GLY A 129 -46.53 -7.17 -7.52
N ARG A 130 -45.47 -6.62 -6.93
CA ARG A 130 -44.40 -5.93 -7.66
C ARG A 130 -43.07 -6.04 -6.91
N LYS A 131 -41.99 -6.17 -7.69
CA LYS A 131 -40.61 -6.44 -7.30
C LYS A 131 -40.02 -5.33 -6.41
N ASP A 132 -40.35 -5.31 -5.13
CA ASP A 132 -39.97 -4.20 -4.24
C ASP A 132 -39.14 -4.63 -3.01
N THR A 133 -38.58 -5.84 -2.97
CA THR A 133 -37.95 -6.37 -1.73
C THR A 133 -36.62 -5.67 -1.37
N THR A 134 -35.72 -5.46 -2.33
CA THR A 134 -34.41 -4.79 -2.11
C THR A 134 -34.56 -3.29 -1.90
N LEU A 135 -35.39 -2.65 -2.73
CA LEU A 135 -35.59 -1.21 -2.69
C LEU A 135 -36.40 -0.76 -1.46
N THR A 136 -37.38 -1.57 -1.03
CA THR A 136 -38.14 -1.28 0.21
C THR A 136 -37.28 -1.51 1.45
N ALA A 137 -36.39 -2.50 1.44
CA ALA A 137 -35.43 -2.73 2.52
C ALA A 137 -34.42 -1.58 2.66
N LEU A 138 -33.87 -1.07 1.55
CA LEU A 138 -33.00 0.11 1.55
C LEU A 138 -33.70 1.36 2.09
N LEU A 139 -34.95 1.60 1.67
CA LEU A 139 -35.72 2.76 2.13
C LEU A 139 -36.16 2.64 3.59
N LYS A 140 -36.47 1.43 4.09
CA LYS A 140 -36.76 1.19 5.51
C LYS A 140 -35.52 1.41 6.39
N ARG A 141 -34.34 0.95 5.95
CA ARG A 141 -33.07 1.21 6.66
C ARG A 141 -32.78 2.71 6.74
N GLN A 142 -32.98 3.44 5.64
CA GLN A 142 -32.73 4.88 5.60
C GLN A 142 -33.74 5.67 6.47
N ALA A 143 -34.99 5.22 6.56
CA ALA A 143 -35.99 5.79 7.46
C ALA A 143 -35.63 5.53 8.94
N HIS A 144 -35.21 4.32 9.29
CA HIS A 144 -34.74 4.00 10.65
C HIS A 144 -33.50 4.82 11.08
N ILE A 145 -32.59 5.12 10.14
CA ILE A 145 -31.42 5.99 10.41
C ILE A 145 -31.84 7.46 10.62
N ALA A 146 -32.93 7.89 9.98
CA ALA A 146 -33.45 9.25 10.11
C ALA A 146 -34.21 9.45 11.44
N ASP A 147 -35.02 8.48 11.88
CA ASP A 147 -35.74 8.52 13.16
C ASP A 147 -34.81 8.44 14.38
N LYS A 148 -33.63 7.81 14.23
CA LYS A 148 -32.60 7.74 15.29
C LYS A 148 -31.89 9.09 15.55
N ARG A 149 -32.27 10.18 14.87
CA ARG A 149 -31.72 11.54 15.02
C ARG A 149 -32.69 12.55 15.66
N GLY A 150 -33.62 12.10 16.50
CA GLY A 150 -34.38 12.96 17.43
C GLY A 150 -33.57 13.29 18.71
N PRO A 151 -33.82 14.42 19.40
CA PRO A 151 -32.90 14.93 20.42
C PRO A 151 -33.21 14.34 21.80
N THR A 152 -32.55 13.25 22.19
CA THR A 152 -32.41 12.89 23.61
C THR A 152 -31.12 12.10 23.86
N ASN A 153 -30.61 12.33 25.08
CA ASN A 153 -29.27 12.06 25.59
C ASN A 153 -28.70 10.63 25.44
N ASP A 154 -27.38 10.66 25.23
CA ASP A 154 -26.32 9.73 25.65
C ASP A 154 -26.29 8.25 25.22
N GLU A 155 -25.06 7.90 24.79
CA GLU A 155 -24.38 6.60 24.74
C GLU A 155 -24.53 5.70 23.49
N ASP A 156 -23.45 5.77 22.69
CA ASP A 156 -22.75 4.70 21.96
C ASP A 156 -23.47 3.86 20.90
N GLU A 157 -23.20 4.12 19.61
CA GLU A 157 -22.67 3.11 18.66
C GLU A 157 -22.35 3.66 17.25
N GLU A 158 -21.31 3.04 16.66
CA GLU A 158 -20.93 2.97 15.22
C GLU A 158 -20.26 4.18 14.51
N GLY A 159 -18.94 4.04 14.31
CA GLY A 159 -18.50 3.41 13.04
C GLY A 159 -18.47 4.28 11.77
N GLY A 160 -18.05 5.54 11.84
CA GLY A 160 -17.77 6.35 10.63
C GLY A 160 -16.34 6.16 10.10
N PRO A 161 -16.11 6.13 8.77
CA PRO A 161 -14.77 6.11 8.20
C PRO A 161 -14.05 7.39 8.60
N SER A 162 -12.94 7.25 9.34
CA SER A 162 -11.96 8.27 9.69
C SER A 162 -11.95 9.43 8.67
N ARG A 163 -12.70 10.50 8.98
CA ARG A 163 -12.65 11.75 8.23
C ARG A 163 -11.21 12.23 8.28
N ASN A 164 -10.53 12.18 7.13
CA ASN A 164 -9.37 13.04 6.89
C ASN A 164 -9.86 14.49 6.98
N ARG A 165 -9.87 15.04 8.20
CA ARG A 165 -10.30 16.42 8.49
C ARG A 165 -9.43 17.49 7.81
N ASN A 166 -8.28 17.10 7.24
CA ASN A 166 -7.34 17.98 6.54
C ASN A 166 -7.23 17.70 5.03
N ARG A 167 -8.26 17.14 4.36
CA ARG A 167 -8.18 16.89 2.90
C ARG A 167 -8.09 18.17 2.05
N GLY A 168 -8.41 19.34 2.60
CA GLY A 168 -8.29 20.65 1.93
C GLY A 168 -6.90 21.29 2.07
N LYS A 169 -6.43 21.50 3.31
CA LYS A 169 -5.22 22.29 3.57
C LYS A 169 -3.91 21.60 3.10
N PRO A 170 -2.91 22.36 2.61
CA PRO A 170 -1.61 21.82 2.21
C PRO A 170 -0.89 21.15 3.40
N PRO A 171 -0.06 20.11 3.17
CA PRO A 171 0.57 19.35 4.26
C PRO A 171 1.66 20.12 5.02
N LEU A 172 2.18 21.21 4.42
CA LEU A 172 3.20 22.08 4.99
C LEU A 172 2.61 23.44 5.37
N ILE A 173 3.17 24.06 6.39
CA ILE A 173 3.01 25.48 6.73
C ILE A 173 4.31 26.18 6.34
N TRP A 174 4.19 27.31 5.65
CA TRP A 174 5.33 28.05 5.14
C TRP A 174 5.70 29.25 6.03
N PHE A 175 7.00 29.39 6.28
CA PHE A 175 7.58 30.49 7.05
C PHE A 175 8.63 31.23 6.20
N GLY A 176 8.60 32.55 6.26
CA GLY A 176 9.66 33.41 5.76
C GLY A 176 10.73 33.65 6.81
N SER A 177 11.92 34.03 6.36
CA SER A 177 12.97 34.59 7.22
C SER A 177 13.89 35.49 6.38
N PRO A 178 14.33 36.65 6.88
CA PRO A 178 15.35 37.48 6.24
C PRO A 178 16.72 36.77 6.12
N VAL A 179 16.94 35.68 6.85
CA VAL A 179 18.16 34.86 6.76
C VAL A 179 18.17 34.03 5.47
N LEU A 180 16.99 33.76 4.90
CA LEU A 180 16.87 33.00 3.65
C LEU A 180 17.10 33.87 2.41
N PRO A 181 17.62 33.29 1.31
CA PRO A 181 17.63 33.95 0.01
C PRO A 181 16.22 34.38 -0.43
N LYS A 182 16.15 35.35 -1.36
CA LYS A 182 14.87 35.77 -1.96
C LYS A 182 14.15 34.54 -2.53
N ASN A 183 12.83 34.51 -2.38
CA ASN A 183 11.94 33.41 -2.80
C ASN A 183 12.17 32.07 -2.08
N THR A 184 13.00 32.00 -1.03
CA THR A 184 13.20 30.76 -0.26
C THR A 184 12.42 30.79 1.05
N TYR A 185 11.74 29.68 1.37
CA TYR A 185 10.86 29.55 2.53
C TYR A 185 11.16 28.28 3.33
N PHE A 186 10.90 28.34 4.63
CA PHE A 186 10.91 27.18 5.52
C PHE A 186 9.55 26.50 5.52
N GLY A 187 9.51 25.17 5.36
CA GLY A 187 8.29 24.37 5.42
C GLY A 187 8.25 23.49 6.67
N LEU A 188 7.16 23.54 7.42
CA LEU A 188 6.89 22.73 8.61
C LEU A 188 5.71 21.79 8.36
N TYR A 189 5.83 20.50 8.66
CA TYR A 189 4.68 19.60 8.52
C TYR A 189 3.57 19.93 9.52
N ARG A 190 2.33 20.08 9.03
CA ARG A 190 1.14 20.21 9.91
C ARG A 190 0.95 19.01 10.82
N ALA A 191 1.42 17.84 10.37
CA ALA A 191 1.23 16.58 11.06
C ALA A 191 1.94 16.50 12.43
N ILE A 192 2.98 17.33 12.67
CA ILE A 192 3.69 17.37 13.97
C ILE A 192 3.08 18.37 14.97
N LEU A 193 1.99 19.05 14.59
CA LEU A 193 1.25 19.95 15.46
C LEU A 193 0.00 19.25 16.03
N THR A 194 -0.34 19.61 17.26
CA THR A 194 -1.58 19.18 17.92
C THR A 194 -2.79 19.88 17.32
N GLU A 195 -3.99 19.33 17.55
CA GLU A 195 -5.22 19.94 17.02
C GLU A 195 -5.49 21.33 17.62
N ALA A 196 -5.13 21.54 18.90
CA ALA A 196 -5.25 22.84 19.54
C ALA A 196 -4.31 23.87 18.89
N GLU A 197 -3.07 23.49 18.61
CA GLU A 197 -2.10 24.36 17.93
C GLU A 197 -2.57 24.74 16.52
N LEU A 198 -3.10 23.79 15.76
CA LEU A 198 -3.58 24.03 14.40
C LEU A 198 -4.82 24.95 14.31
N ARG A 199 -5.54 25.20 15.40
CA ARG A 199 -6.69 26.14 15.41
C ARG A 199 -6.23 27.60 15.42
N ASP A 200 -5.07 27.88 16.04
CA ASP A 200 -4.55 29.23 16.22
C ASP A 200 -3.42 29.53 15.22
N GLU A 201 -3.73 29.47 13.92
CA GLU A 201 -2.74 29.69 12.84
C GLU A 201 -2.02 31.06 12.95
N ALA A 202 -2.67 32.09 13.49
CA ALA A 202 -2.04 33.38 13.73
C ALA A 202 -0.83 33.34 14.70
N LYS A 203 -0.77 32.34 15.59
CA LYS A 203 0.30 32.18 16.60
C LYS A 203 1.31 31.10 16.26
N MET A 204 1.37 30.65 14.99
CA MET A 204 2.29 29.57 14.57
C MET A 204 3.75 29.83 14.94
N VAL A 205 4.22 31.07 14.82
CA VAL A 205 5.60 31.43 15.16
C VAL A 205 5.86 31.26 16.67
N GLU A 206 4.91 31.65 17.52
CA GLU A 206 5.01 31.46 18.98
C GLU A 206 4.99 29.97 19.35
N ILE A 207 4.16 29.18 18.67
CA ILE A 207 4.11 27.73 18.89
C ILE A 207 5.46 27.07 18.56
N VAL A 208 6.09 27.44 17.43
CA VAL A 208 7.43 26.94 17.09
C VAL A 208 8.47 27.35 18.13
N LYS A 209 8.39 28.59 18.65
CA LYS A 209 9.27 29.06 19.75
C LYS A 209 9.06 28.29 21.06
N ASN A 210 7.82 27.94 21.39
CA ASN A 210 7.50 27.18 22.61
C ASN A 210 7.88 25.70 22.50
N LYS A 211 8.03 25.16 21.29
CA LYS A 211 8.48 23.77 21.05
C LYS A 211 10.00 23.58 21.11
N GLN A 212 10.78 24.58 21.53
CA GLN A 212 12.22 24.42 21.71
C GLN A 212 12.53 23.63 22.98
N LEU A 213 13.37 22.60 22.88
CA LEU A 213 13.65 21.64 23.95
C LEU A 213 15.13 21.58 24.28
N GLU A 214 15.46 21.47 25.58
CA GLU A 214 16.84 21.33 26.03
C GLU A 214 17.40 19.92 25.73
N PRO A 215 18.66 19.80 25.25
CA PRO A 215 19.26 18.51 24.95
C PRO A 215 19.33 17.57 26.16
N ILE A 216 18.97 16.29 25.96
CA ILE A 216 19.01 15.28 27.04
C ILE A 216 20.33 14.51 27.00
N VAL A 217 20.94 14.35 28.17
CA VAL A 217 22.00 13.36 28.40
C VAL A 217 21.35 12.09 28.94
N MET A 218 21.12 11.09 28.08
CA MET A 218 20.66 9.79 28.56
C MET A 218 21.73 9.13 29.45
N PRO A 219 21.34 8.47 30.55
CA PRO A 219 22.25 7.63 31.33
C PRO A 219 22.90 6.57 30.43
N LYS A 220 24.21 6.35 30.59
CA LYS A 220 24.91 5.28 29.85
C LYS A 220 24.29 3.92 30.22
N PRO A 221 24.06 3.01 29.25
CA PRO A 221 23.66 1.65 29.58
C PRO A 221 24.72 1.01 30.47
N GLY A 222 24.30 0.32 31.53
CA GLY A 222 25.20 -0.41 32.42
C GLY A 222 25.93 -1.54 31.69
N LYS A 223 26.96 -2.13 32.32
CA LYS A 223 27.80 -3.21 31.75
C LYS A 223 27.01 -4.44 31.27
N ASP A 224 25.75 -4.59 31.67
CA ASP A 224 24.85 -5.69 31.27
C ASP A 224 23.98 -5.39 30.04
N GLY A 225 24.14 -4.22 29.40
CA GLY A 225 23.37 -3.83 28.21
C GLY A 225 21.89 -3.56 28.45
N ALA A 226 21.41 -3.74 29.68
CA ALA A 226 20.08 -3.34 30.11
C ALA A 226 20.06 -1.83 30.39
N ILE A 227 19.31 -1.09 29.57
CA ILE A 227 18.87 0.26 29.91
C ILE A 227 17.81 0.08 31.01
N PRO A 228 17.96 0.65 32.21
CA PRO A 228 16.90 0.58 33.20
C PRO A 228 15.63 1.19 32.58
N GLN A 229 14.48 0.52 32.74
CA GLN A 229 13.16 1.03 32.39
C GLN A 229 12.78 2.21 33.30
N VAL A 230 13.61 3.25 33.33
CA VAL A 230 13.20 4.54 33.87
C VAL A 230 12.23 5.08 32.83
N ALA A 231 10.95 5.12 33.18
CA ALA A 231 9.91 5.71 32.33
C ALA A 231 10.35 7.14 31.98
N TYR A 232 10.80 7.34 30.74
CA TYR A 232 11.16 8.66 30.25
C TYR A 232 9.88 9.51 30.23
N LYS A 233 9.86 10.58 31.02
CA LYS A 233 8.69 11.47 31.17
C LYS A 233 8.73 12.72 30.27
N GLY A 234 9.80 12.88 29.47
CA GLY A 234 9.89 14.01 28.56
C GLY A 234 9.05 13.80 27.29
N PRO A 235 8.96 14.80 26.40
CA PRO A 235 8.16 14.70 25.19
C PRO A 235 8.77 13.69 24.20
N HIS A 236 7.92 12.85 23.61
CA HIS A 236 8.29 11.79 22.69
C HIS A 236 7.15 11.45 21.72
N PHE A 237 7.53 10.88 20.58
CA PHE A 237 6.62 10.36 19.57
C PHE A 237 6.68 8.84 19.51
N PHE A 238 5.52 8.26 19.18
CA PHE A 238 5.42 6.87 18.76
C PHE A 238 5.25 6.80 17.25
N LEU A 239 6.07 5.97 16.59
CA LEU A 239 6.01 5.72 15.16
C LEU A 239 5.80 4.22 14.92
N CYS A 240 4.79 3.86 14.14
CA CYS A 240 4.44 2.48 13.86
C CYS A 240 4.11 2.28 12.37
N MET A 241 4.68 1.23 11.78
CA MET A 241 4.40 0.81 10.42
C MET A 241 4.13 -0.70 10.38
N ILE A 242 3.00 -1.09 9.81
CA ILE A 242 2.61 -2.48 9.61
C ILE A 242 2.12 -2.71 8.17
N GLY A 243 2.66 -3.73 7.52
CA GLY A 243 2.26 -4.10 6.16
C GLY A 243 3.06 -5.23 5.55
N GLY A 244 2.39 -6.10 4.79
CA GLY A 244 3.02 -7.19 4.04
C GLY A 244 3.79 -8.19 4.90
N GLY A 245 3.39 -8.37 6.17
CA GLY A 245 4.08 -9.24 7.12
C GLY A 245 5.26 -8.60 7.86
N HIS A 246 5.57 -7.33 7.54
CA HIS A 246 6.55 -6.53 8.27
C HIS A 246 5.85 -5.64 9.28
N PHE A 247 6.40 -5.59 10.48
CA PHE A 247 6.04 -4.64 11.52
C PHE A 247 7.29 -3.94 12.01
N ALA A 248 7.22 -2.63 12.19
CA ALA A 248 8.23 -1.84 12.85
C ALA A 248 7.54 -0.81 13.74
N ALA A 249 7.97 -0.72 15.00
CA ALA A 249 7.55 0.33 15.91
C ALA A 249 8.75 0.93 16.64
N MET A 250 8.66 2.21 16.95
CA MET A 250 9.72 2.97 17.60
C MET A 250 9.11 4.10 18.45
N VAL A 251 9.66 4.29 19.65
CA VAL A 251 9.40 5.45 20.51
C VAL A 251 10.66 6.31 20.52
N VAL A 252 10.54 7.58 20.16
CA VAL A 252 11.67 8.51 20.02
C VAL A 252 11.44 9.75 20.86
N ALA A 253 12.42 10.11 21.68
CA ALA A 253 12.39 11.36 22.43
C ALA A 253 12.63 12.56 21.49
N LEU A 254 11.87 13.63 21.70
CA LEU A 254 11.99 14.86 20.92
C LEU A 254 13.24 15.68 21.25
N PRO A 255 13.74 15.74 22.50
CA PRO A 255 14.94 16.52 22.75
C PRO A 255 16.18 15.82 22.16
N PRO A 256 17.07 16.58 21.50
CA PRO A 256 18.22 16.01 20.79
C PRO A 256 19.29 15.52 21.77
N ARG A 257 20.11 14.56 21.33
CA ARG A 257 21.29 14.11 22.07
C ARG A 257 22.54 14.90 21.65
N PRO A 258 23.33 15.45 22.59
CA PRO A 258 24.63 16.03 22.25
C PRO A 258 25.62 14.91 21.89
N THR A 259 26.15 14.91 20.66
CA THR A 259 27.18 13.97 20.22
C THR A 259 28.57 14.62 20.34
N LYS A 260 29.59 13.82 20.70
CA LYS A 260 31.01 14.25 20.78
C LYS A 260 31.84 13.84 19.56
N SER A 261 31.21 13.39 18.47
CA SER A 261 31.91 12.72 17.36
C SER A 261 32.48 13.68 16.31
N ALA A 262 33.62 13.30 15.72
CA ALA A 262 34.46 14.07 14.79
C ALA A 262 33.83 14.41 13.41
N ALA A 263 32.55 14.10 13.20
CA ALA A 263 31.79 14.45 12.00
C ALA A 263 31.06 15.80 12.19
N GLY A 264 31.81 16.82 12.59
CA GLY A 264 31.36 18.20 12.75
C GLY A 264 30.33 18.46 13.89
N PRO A 265 30.20 19.70 14.37
CA PRO A 265 29.30 20.09 15.47
C PRO A 265 27.78 19.94 15.20
N LEU A 266 27.39 19.24 14.13
CA LEU A 266 26.15 19.54 13.38
C LEU A 266 25.24 18.34 13.11
N ASN A 267 25.66 17.12 13.45
CA ASN A 267 24.80 15.93 13.37
C ASN A 267 24.24 15.62 14.76
N ARG A 268 23.06 16.16 15.05
CA ARG A 268 22.26 15.80 16.22
C ARG A 268 21.54 14.48 15.93
N GLU A 269 21.73 13.49 16.80
CA GLU A 269 21.17 12.16 16.64
C GLU A 269 19.84 12.07 17.42
N ALA A 270 18.82 11.46 16.82
CA ALA A 270 17.54 11.25 17.48
C ALA A 270 17.69 10.16 18.57
N THR A 271 17.08 10.41 19.73
CA THR A 271 17.18 9.51 20.87
C THR A 271 16.06 8.47 20.84
N VAL A 272 16.40 7.24 20.43
CA VAL A 272 15.46 6.12 20.42
C VAL A 272 15.31 5.55 21.83
N LEU A 273 14.11 5.66 22.40
CA LEU A 273 13.79 5.15 23.73
C LEU A 273 13.49 3.64 23.70
N ALA A 274 12.74 3.22 22.68
CA ALA A 274 12.39 1.82 22.46
C ALA A 274 12.19 1.58 20.96
N HIS A 275 12.58 0.40 20.48
CA HIS A 275 12.28 -0.03 19.11
C HIS A 275 12.01 -1.52 19.06
N LYS A 276 11.18 -1.95 18.12
CA LYS A 276 10.97 -3.36 17.82
C LYS A 276 10.57 -3.53 16.37
N THR A 277 11.08 -4.60 15.75
CA THR A 277 10.69 -5.01 14.41
C THR A 277 10.30 -6.49 14.44
N PHE A 278 9.23 -6.82 13.73
CA PHE A 278 8.82 -8.21 13.49
C PHE A 278 8.74 -8.45 11.99
N HIS A 279 9.03 -9.68 11.59
CA HIS A 279 8.78 -10.13 10.24
C HIS A 279 8.25 -11.55 10.27
N ARG A 280 7.05 -11.73 9.71
CA ARG A 280 6.44 -13.04 9.50
C ARG A 280 5.99 -13.13 8.05
N TYR A 281 6.23 -14.27 7.42
CA TYR A 281 5.84 -14.50 6.02
C TYR A 281 4.32 -14.70 5.94
N THR A 282 3.58 -13.63 5.62
CA THR A 282 2.11 -13.62 5.52
C THR A 282 1.58 -13.50 4.10
N THR A 283 2.41 -13.08 3.13
CA THR A 283 1.98 -12.81 1.75
C THR A 283 2.28 -13.97 0.79
N ARG A 284 1.55 -14.02 -0.33
CA ARG A 284 1.80 -15.00 -1.41
C ARG A 284 2.91 -14.51 -2.35
N ARG A 285 3.89 -15.37 -2.68
CA ARG A 285 4.85 -15.08 -3.77
C ARG A 285 4.06 -14.95 -5.10
N LYS A 286 4.43 -13.96 -5.93
CA LYS A 286 3.87 -13.63 -7.27
C LYS A 286 2.53 -12.87 -7.35
N GLN A 287 1.55 -13.11 -6.47
CA GLN A 287 0.25 -12.42 -6.55
C GLN A 287 0.12 -11.17 -5.65
N GLY A 288 0.94 -11.03 -4.60
CA GLY A 288 0.77 -9.96 -3.61
C GLY A 288 -0.49 -10.14 -2.74
N GLY A 289 -0.56 -9.43 -1.61
CA GLY A 289 -1.72 -9.48 -0.69
C GLY A 289 -1.58 -10.46 0.49
N SER A 290 -2.31 -10.18 1.58
CA SER A 290 -2.42 -11.05 2.76
C SER A 290 -3.30 -12.26 2.48
N GLN A 291 -3.08 -13.35 3.22
CA GLN A 291 -3.84 -14.59 3.08
C GLN A 291 -5.30 -14.39 3.49
N SER A 292 -5.55 -13.64 4.57
CA SER A 292 -6.91 -13.24 5.00
C SER A 292 -7.69 -12.49 3.92
N ALA A 293 -7.07 -11.54 3.21
CA ALA A 293 -7.76 -10.80 2.16
C ALA A 293 -8.12 -11.69 0.95
N ASN A 294 -7.29 -12.69 0.66
CA ASN A 294 -7.60 -13.66 -0.39
C ASN A 294 -8.68 -14.65 0.04
N ASP A 295 -8.67 -15.10 1.30
CA ASP A 295 -9.69 -16.01 1.82
C ASP A 295 -11.08 -15.33 1.84
N ASN A 296 -11.15 -14.04 2.16
CA ASN A 296 -12.40 -13.27 2.09
C ASN A 296 -12.91 -13.07 0.65
N SER A 297 -12.02 -12.99 -0.34
CA SER A 297 -12.42 -12.69 -1.73
C SER A 297 -12.64 -13.92 -2.61
N LYS A 298 -11.97 -15.03 -2.34
CA LYS A 298 -11.98 -16.25 -3.18
C LYS A 298 -12.32 -17.52 -2.41
N GLY A 299 -12.72 -17.39 -1.15
CA GLY A 299 -12.99 -18.51 -0.26
C GLY A 299 -11.73 -19.07 0.41
N THR A 300 -11.93 -19.80 1.51
CA THR A 300 -10.85 -20.33 2.35
C THR A 300 -10.09 -21.44 1.65
N ALA A 301 -8.83 -21.20 1.29
CA ALA A 301 -7.98 -22.26 0.72
C ALA A 301 -7.45 -23.21 1.82
N HIS A 302 -7.54 -24.53 1.62
CA HIS A 302 -7.11 -25.58 2.56
C HIS A 302 -5.78 -26.24 2.17
N SER A 303 -4.75 -25.44 1.93
CA SER A 303 -3.39 -25.93 1.66
C SER A 303 -2.48 -25.77 2.88
N ALA A 304 -1.39 -26.54 2.94
CA ALA A 304 -0.35 -26.36 3.95
C ALA A 304 0.22 -24.92 3.94
N GLY A 305 0.40 -24.35 2.75
CA GLY A 305 0.91 -22.98 2.58
C GLY A 305 -0.08 -21.88 2.99
N SER A 306 -1.39 -22.09 2.82
CA SER A 306 -2.41 -21.15 3.31
C SER A 306 -2.56 -21.23 4.83
N SER A 307 -2.50 -22.44 5.40
CA SER A 307 -2.56 -22.66 6.85
C SER A 307 -1.36 -22.02 7.57
N LEU A 308 -0.14 -22.19 7.03
CA LEU A 308 1.07 -21.57 7.60
C LEU A 308 1.00 -20.03 7.55
N ARG A 309 0.43 -19.45 6.48
CA ARG A 309 0.25 -17.98 6.40
C ARG A 309 -0.80 -17.49 7.38
N ARG A 310 -1.90 -18.21 7.62
CA ARG A 310 -2.89 -17.88 8.65
C ARG A 310 -2.27 -17.90 10.05
N TYR A 311 -1.51 -18.95 10.35
CA TYR A 311 -0.77 -19.04 11.61
C TYR A 311 0.21 -17.87 11.78
N ASN A 312 0.97 -17.55 10.73
CA ASN A 312 1.89 -16.41 10.75
C ASN A 312 1.18 -15.05 10.89
N GLU A 313 -0.03 -14.89 10.33
CA GLU A 313 -0.86 -13.71 10.51
C GLU A 313 -1.36 -13.59 11.96
N GLN A 314 -1.84 -14.69 12.56
CA GLN A 314 -2.27 -14.74 13.96
C GLN A 314 -1.12 -14.47 14.92
N ALA A 315 0.01 -15.14 14.74
CA ALA A 315 1.20 -14.92 15.55
C ALA A 315 1.72 -13.48 15.42
N LEU A 316 1.61 -12.84 14.24
CA LEU A 316 1.95 -11.43 14.08
C LEU A 316 1.00 -10.52 14.89
N VAL A 317 -0.30 -10.85 14.92
CA VAL A 317 -1.29 -10.11 15.70
C VAL A 317 -0.98 -10.20 17.19
N GLU A 318 -0.67 -11.40 17.69
CA GLU A 318 -0.31 -11.66 19.09
C GLU A 318 0.96 -10.89 19.48
N ASP A 319 2.04 -11.02 18.69
CA ASP A 319 3.31 -10.32 18.94
C ASP A 319 3.12 -8.79 18.99
N VAL A 320 2.32 -8.25 18.08
CA VAL A 320 2.04 -6.80 18.01
C VAL A 320 1.24 -6.33 19.21
N ARG A 321 0.19 -7.06 19.60
CA ARG A 321 -0.64 -6.69 20.76
C ARG A 321 0.11 -6.81 22.08
N ALA A 322 0.93 -7.85 22.24
CA ALA A 322 1.81 -8.00 23.38
C ALA A 322 2.79 -6.81 23.49
N LEU A 323 3.42 -6.42 22.38
CA LEU A 323 4.32 -5.26 22.35
C LEU A 323 3.60 -3.96 22.70
N LEU A 324 2.40 -3.71 22.16
CA LEU A 324 1.64 -2.51 22.48
C LEU A 324 1.27 -2.46 23.96
N ASN A 325 0.94 -3.61 24.57
CA ASN A 325 0.66 -3.68 26.00
C ASN A 325 1.92 -3.43 26.84
N ASP A 326 3.07 -4.01 26.46
CA ASP A 326 4.35 -3.76 27.13
C ASP A 326 4.76 -2.28 27.07
N TRP A 327 4.40 -1.61 25.98
CA TRP A 327 4.70 -0.19 25.75
C TRP A 327 3.57 0.76 26.17
N ARG A 328 2.52 0.25 26.82
CA ARG A 328 1.34 1.06 27.20
C ARG A 328 1.74 2.34 27.93
N GLY A 329 2.65 2.25 28.89
CA GLY A 329 3.14 3.43 29.63
C GLY A 329 3.80 4.49 28.74
N LEU A 330 4.54 4.09 27.70
CA LEU A 330 5.16 5.01 26.73
C LEU A 330 4.14 5.56 25.72
N LEU A 331 3.17 4.74 25.31
CA LEU A 331 2.12 5.14 24.38
C LEU A 331 1.17 6.17 25.02
N ASP A 332 0.82 5.97 26.28
CA ASP A 332 -0.07 6.87 27.02
C ASP A 332 0.57 8.27 27.19
N THR A 333 1.89 8.33 27.40
CA THR A 333 2.64 9.60 27.55
C THR A 333 3.12 10.23 26.24
N SER A 334 2.90 9.58 25.09
CA SER A 334 3.33 10.10 23.79
C SER A 334 2.50 11.32 23.36
N GLU A 335 3.15 12.35 22.81
CA GLU A 335 2.48 13.57 22.32
C GLU A 335 1.68 13.29 21.04
N LEU A 336 2.31 12.58 20.09
CA LEU A 336 1.71 12.18 18.81
C LEU A 336 2.02 10.73 18.47
N LEU A 337 1.07 10.09 17.77
CA LEU A 337 1.11 8.69 17.37
C LEU A 337 1.05 8.59 15.84
N PHE A 338 2.20 8.41 15.19
CA PHE A 338 2.30 8.26 13.74
C PHE A 338 2.14 6.79 13.34
N ILE A 339 1.02 6.46 12.68
CA ILE A 339 0.69 5.07 12.35
C ILE A 339 0.41 4.92 10.86
N ARG A 340 1.10 3.95 10.24
CA ARG A 340 0.76 3.43 8.91
C ARG A 340 0.38 1.96 9.00
N ALA A 341 -0.87 1.66 8.67
CA ALA A 341 -1.36 0.30 8.55
C ALA A 341 -1.94 0.07 7.14
N THR A 342 -1.29 -0.77 6.34
CA THR A 342 -1.74 -1.06 4.97
C THR A 342 -2.75 -2.20 4.94
N GLY A 343 -3.97 -1.95 4.47
CA GLY A 343 -5.04 -2.95 4.39
C GLY A 343 -5.88 -3.07 5.67
N SER A 344 -7.10 -3.58 5.53
CA SER A 344 -8.09 -3.68 6.61
C SER A 344 -7.64 -4.61 7.74
N THR A 345 -7.04 -5.77 7.43
CA THR A 345 -6.52 -6.72 8.43
C THR A 345 -5.53 -6.06 9.38
N ASN A 346 -4.52 -5.35 8.84
CA ASN A 346 -3.49 -4.71 9.67
C ASN A 346 -4.05 -3.53 10.50
N ARG A 347 -5.07 -2.82 9.97
CA ARG A 347 -5.79 -1.82 10.76
C ARG A 347 -6.56 -2.45 11.92
N ARG A 348 -7.22 -3.60 11.69
CA ARG A 348 -7.91 -4.38 12.73
C ARG A 348 -6.94 -4.95 13.77
N THR A 349 -5.71 -5.30 13.40
CA THR A 349 -4.67 -5.71 14.35
C THR A 349 -4.40 -4.64 15.41
N LEU A 350 -4.28 -3.37 14.98
CA LEU A 350 -3.95 -2.25 15.86
C LEU A 350 -5.17 -1.68 16.59
N PHE A 351 -6.30 -1.53 15.89
CA PHE A 351 -7.47 -0.77 16.35
C PHE A 351 -8.77 -1.57 16.46
N GLY A 352 -8.76 -2.85 16.07
CA GLY A 352 -9.95 -3.70 16.21
C GLY A 352 -10.28 -3.97 17.68
N PRO A 353 -11.46 -4.52 17.98
CA PRO A 353 -11.79 -4.93 19.33
C PRO A 353 -10.91 -6.11 19.75
N TYR A 354 -10.24 -5.99 20.90
CA TYR A 354 -9.53 -7.07 21.59
C TYR A 354 -9.35 -6.73 23.07
N ASP A 355 -9.14 -7.76 23.88
CA ASP A 355 -8.91 -7.60 25.31
C ASP A 355 -7.61 -6.82 25.58
N GLY A 356 -7.67 -5.83 26.46
CA GLY A 356 -6.55 -4.93 26.73
C GLY A 356 -6.20 -3.98 25.57
N GLN A 357 -7.19 -3.54 24.77
CA GLN A 357 -6.97 -2.61 23.66
C GLN A 357 -6.22 -1.34 24.08
N VAL A 358 -5.03 -1.14 23.50
CA VAL A 358 -4.15 0.00 23.82
C VAL A 358 -4.42 1.20 22.90
N LEU A 359 -4.62 0.97 21.60
CA LEU A 359 -4.84 2.02 20.61
C LEU A 359 -6.32 2.11 20.21
N ARG A 360 -6.89 3.32 20.28
CA ARG A 360 -8.31 3.59 19.95
C ARG A 360 -8.44 4.39 18.66
N HIS A 361 -9.47 4.12 17.86
CA HIS A 361 -9.71 4.83 16.60
C HIS A 361 -9.94 6.34 16.76
N ASN A 362 -10.52 6.75 17.88
CA ASN A 362 -10.90 8.15 18.16
C ASN A 362 -9.82 8.92 18.95
N ASP A 363 -8.58 8.42 19.02
CA ASP A 363 -7.50 9.14 19.71
C ASP A 363 -7.05 10.36 18.88
N PRO A 364 -7.17 11.60 19.42
CA PRO A 364 -6.84 12.83 18.70
C PRO A 364 -5.34 12.99 18.42
N ARG A 365 -4.47 12.15 18.99
CA ARG A 365 -3.01 12.13 18.75
C ARG A 365 -2.62 11.31 17.52
N LEU A 366 -3.55 10.52 16.97
CA LEU A 366 -3.28 9.69 15.80
C LEU A 366 -3.04 10.53 14.56
N ARG A 367 -1.94 10.23 13.85
CA ARG A 367 -1.52 10.89 12.62
C ARG A 367 -1.10 9.86 11.58
N GLY A 368 -1.39 10.15 10.32
CA GLY A 368 -0.76 9.45 9.19
C GLY A 368 0.57 10.11 8.82
N PHE A 369 1.42 9.39 8.10
CA PHE A 369 2.63 9.99 7.51
C PHE A 369 2.23 10.87 6.31
N PRO A 370 2.61 12.17 6.27
CA PRO A 370 2.23 13.11 5.21
C PRO A 370 3.06 12.97 3.93
N PHE A 371 3.84 11.90 3.81
CA PHE A 371 4.72 11.60 2.68
C PHE A 371 4.77 10.09 2.44
N SER A 372 5.33 9.70 1.29
CA SER A 372 5.49 8.29 0.96
C SER A 372 6.53 7.61 1.85
N THR A 373 6.15 6.44 2.37
CA THR A 373 6.99 5.61 3.24
C THR A 373 7.33 4.29 2.57
N LYS A 374 8.51 3.76 2.83
CA LYS A 374 8.99 2.47 2.32
C LYS A 374 8.55 1.31 3.22
N ARG A 375 9.18 0.14 3.04
CA ARG A 375 8.93 -1.08 3.83
C ARG A 375 9.14 -0.81 5.33
N ALA A 376 8.28 -1.38 6.17
CA ALA A 376 8.36 -1.23 7.63
C ALA A 376 9.67 -1.83 8.16
N THR A 377 10.60 -0.95 8.55
CA THR A 377 11.92 -1.26 9.11
C THR A 377 12.30 -0.15 10.09
N GLN A 378 13.23 -0.41 11.01
CA GLN A 378 13.74 0.61 11.93
C GLN A 378 14.35 1.80 11.18
N ASN A 379 15.14 1.54 10.13
CA ASN A 379 15.75 2.60 9.31
C ASN A 379 14.70 3.47 8.63
N GLU A 380 13.57 2.89 8.21
CA GLU A 380 12.47 3.65 7.61
C GLU A 380 11.72 4.50 8.64
N LEU A 381 11.54 4.00 9.87
CA LEU A 381 10.98 4.79 10.96
C LEU A 381 11.91 5.96 11.33
N MET A 382 13.22 5.71 11.40
CA MET A 382 14.23 6.75 11.68
C MET A 382 14.26 7.80 10.57
N ARG A 383 14.25 7.38 9.29
CA ARG A 383 14.11 8.28 8.13
C ARG A 383 12.85 9.13 8.24
N SER A 384 11.72 8.49 8.57
CA SER A 384 10.43 9.18 8.67
C SER A 384 10.39 10.15 9.84
N PHE A 385 11.01 9.82 10.98
CA PHE A 385 11.17 10.74 12.10
C PHE A 385 11.98 11.97 11.68
N ILE A 386 13.18 11.77 11.12
CA ILE A 386 14.05 12.86 10.63
C ILE A 386 13.31 13.73 9.61
N GLU A 387 12.54 13.12 8.71
CA GLU A 387 11.75 13.83 7.70
C GLU A 387 10.64 14.69 8.32
N LEU A 388 9.92 14.17 9.31
CA LEU A 388 8.86 14.89 10.02
C LEU A 388 9.40 16.08 10.82
N THR A 389 10.55 15.91 11.47
CA THR A 389 11.10 16.87 12.43
C THR A 389 12.14 17.82 11.84
N ARG A 390 12.38 17.77 10.53
CA ARG A 390 13.31 18.66 9.83
C ARG A 390 12.54 19.75 9.09
N LEU A 391 12.93 21.00 9.30
CA LEU A 391 12.42 22.11 8.48
C LEU A 391 12.84 21.93 7.03
N LYS A 392 11.87 21.98 6.13
CA LYS A 392 12.09 21.98 4.68
C LYS A 392 12.53 23.35 4.23
N VAL A 393 13.37 23.41 3.21
CA VAL A 393 13.77 24.66 2.55
C VAL A 393 13.38 24.52 1.10
N ARG A 394 12.53 25.42 0.60
CA ARG A 394 12.06 25.41 -0.79
C ARG A 394 12.10 26.82 -1.37
N GLU A 395 12.57 26.93 -2.60
CA GLU A 395 12.46 28.13 -3.41
C GLU A 395 11.12 28.11 -4.16
N ILE A 396 10.33 29.19 -4.03
CA ILE A 396 9.01 29.37 -4.64
C ILE A 396 9.02 30.71 -5.37
N ASP A 397 9.13 30.66 -6.70
CA ASP A 397 9.09 31.84 -7.57
C ASP A 397 7.65 32.32 -7.80
N PRO A 398 7.29 33.56 -7.46
CA PRO A 398 5.90 34.03 -7.52
C PRO A 398 5.38 34.40 -8.93
N VAL A 399 6.18 34.30 -10.01
CA VAL A 399 5.86 34.91 -11.32
C VAL A 399 5.43 33.91 -12.41
N GLN A 400 5.55 32.60 -12.23
CA GLN A 400 5.27 31.64 -13.32
C GLN A 400 3.79 31.24 -13.50
N HIS A 401 2.86 31.72 -12.68
CA HIS A 401 1.44 31.30 -12.70
C HIS A 401 0.43 32.41 -12.99
N VAL A 402 0.76 33.38 -13.88
CA VAL A 402 -0.27 34.26 -14.46
C VAL A 402 0.08 34.56 -15.91
N LYS A 403 -0.67 34.01 -16.87
CA LYS A 403 -0.76 34.55 -18.23
C LYS A 403 -2.16 35.12 -18.44
N PRO A 404 -2.32 36.45 -18.57
CA PRO A 404 -3.57 37.08 -18.95
C PRO A 404 -3.83 36.92 -20.46
N SER A 405 -5.12 36.80 -20.79
CA SER A 405 -5.73 36.72 -22.12
C SER A 405 -5.81 38.07 -22.84
N GLU A 406 -5.33 38.11 -24.11
CA GLU A 406 -5.73 38.92 -25.30
C GLU A 406 -5.82 40.48 -25.19
N PRO A 407 -5.68 41.30 -26.29
CA PRO A 407 -6.10 41.04 -27.68
C PRO A 407 -5.18 41.55 -28.83
N THR A 408 -5.69 41.32 -30.05
CA THR A 408 -5.20 41.50 -31.43
C THR A 408 -4.69 42.89 -31.89
N THR A 409 -3.62 42.94 -32.71
CA THR A 409 -3.57 43.41 -34.14
C THR A 409 -2.15 43.87 -34.63
N ALA A 410 -1.82 43.46 -35.86
CA ALA A 410 -0.91 44.05 -36.88
C ALA A 410 0.65 44.15 -36.72
N SER A 411 1.35 43.37 -37.58
CA SER A 411 2.70 43.40 -38.23
C SER A 411 3.57 44.69 -38.23
N LYS A 412 4.93 44.76 -38.33
CA LYS A 412 6.18 43.92 -38.55
C LYS A 412 7.40 44.93 -38.55
N PRO A 413 8.72 44.59 -38.77
CA PRO A 413 9.58 43.42 -38.46
C PRO A 413 11.04 43.74 -37.97
N SER A 414 11.74 42.79 -37.32
CA SER A 414 13.19 42.42 -37.49
C SER A 414 13.64 41.40 -36.42
N THR A 415 13.76 40.10 -36.72
CA THR A 415 14.94 39.26 -37.09
C THR A 415 15.18 38.15 -36.03
N PRO A 416 15.69 36.95 -36.40
CA PRO A 416 15.14 35.69 -35.87
C PRO A 416 16.10 34.84 -35.00
N LYS A 417 15.54 34.12 -34.01
CA LYS A 417 16.03 32.85 -33.42
C LYS A 417 14.86 32.11 -32.71
N PRO A 418 14.92 30.77 -32.56
CA PRO A 418 13.94 29.84 -33.13
C PRO A 418 12.73 29.55 -32.23
N THR A 419 11.56 29.48 -32.84
CA THR A 419 10.31 29.01 -32.22
C THR A 419 10.34 27.51 -31.98
N LYS A 420 10.04 27.07 -30.74
CA LYS A 420 9.57 25.70 -30.51
C LYS A 420 8.22 25.52 -31.22
N PRO A 421 8.03 24.48 -32.03
CA PRO A 421 6.78 24.27 -32.75
C PRO A 421 5.63 23.98 -31.78
N LYS A 422 4.44 24.50 -32.09
CA LYS A 422 3.18 24.01 -31.52
C LYS A 422 3.03 22.57 -32.00
N LEU A 423 2.81 21.64 -31.08
CA LEU A 423 2.64 20.24 -31.43
C LEU A 423 1.40 20.11 -32.32
N SER A 424 1.52 19.39 -33.44
CA SER A 424 0.38 19.16 -34.33
C SER A 424 -0.60 18.16 -33.71
N GLU A 425 -1.85 18.16 -34.17
CA GLU A 425 -2.87 17.16 -33.79
C GLU A 425 -2.38 15.71 -34.02
N GLU A 426 -1.49 15.52 -34.99
CA GLU A 426 -0.80 14.26 -35.27
C GLU A 426 0.20 13.86 -34.18
N GLU A 427 0.87 14.83 -33.54
CA GLU A 427 1.80 14.57 -32.44
C GLU A 427 1.06 14.24 -31.14
N GLU A 428 -0.09 14.87 -30.89
CA GLU A 428 -0.94 14.55 -29.73
C GLU A 428 -1.53 13.13 -29.83
N THR A 429 -2.02 12.75 -31.01
CA THR A 429 -2.52 11.38 -31.26
C THR A 429 -1.40 10.33 -31.17
N ALA A 430 -0.19 10.64 -31.66
CA ALA A 430 0.97 9.75 -31.52
C ALA A 430 1.41 9.57 -30.04
N LEU A 431 1.32 10.61 -29.21
CA LEU A 431 1.57 10.52 -27.76
C LEU A 431 0.53 9.64 -27.08
N LEU A 432 -0.75 9.78 -27.44
CA LEU A 432 -1.82 8.91 -26.94
C LEU A 432 -1.59 7.45 -27.33
N HIS A 433 -1.30 7.16 -28.60
CA HIS A 433 -0.98 5.80 -29.04
C HIS A 433 0.23 5.22 -28.33
N THR A 434 1.28 6.03 -28.11
CA THR A 434 2.46 5.63 -27.33
C THR A 434 2.06 5.19 -25.92
N SER A 435 1.29 6.02 -25.21
CA SER A 435 0.89 5.72 -23.82
C SER A 435 0.10 4.40 -23.70
N GLN A 436 -0.85 4.18 -24.61
CA GLN A 436 -1.72 3.00 -24.61
C GLN A 436 -0.95 1.72 -24.95
N ILE A 437 -0.14 1.76 -26.03
CA ILE A 437 0.64 0.61 -26.47
C ILE A 437 1.66 0.20 -25.40
N GLN A 438 2.37 1.16 -24.81
CA GLN A 438 3.31 0.88 -23.72
C GLN A 438 2.61 0.25 -22.50
N ALA A 439 1.42 0.73 -22.14
CA ALA A 439 0.65 0.19 -21.03
C ALA A 439 0.22 -1.27 -21.28
N LEU A 440 -0.20 -1.60 -22.50
CA LEU A 440 -0.60 -2.96 -22.87
C LEU A 440 0.59 -3.94 -22.87
N ILE A 441 1.76 -3.49 -23.35
CA ILE A 441 3.01 -4.28 -23.31
C ILE A 441 3.46 -4.54 -21.87
N ARG A 442 3.50 -3.49 -21.02
CA ARG A 442 3.87 -3.61 -19.60
C ARG A 442 2.96 -4.56 -18.81
N ARG A 443 1.70 -4.68 -19.21
CA ARG A 443 0.71 -5.59 -18.61
C ARG A 443 0.68 -6.97 -19.27
N SER A 444 1.53 -7.22 -20.27
CA SER A 444 1.59 -8.46 -21.06
C SER A 444 0.25 -8.87 -21.69
N LYS A 445 -0.59 -7.89 -22.08
CA LYS A 445 -1.92 -8.14 -22.67
C LYS A 445 -1.86 -8.22 -24.19
N LEU A 446 -1.25 -9.28 -24.73
CA LEU A 446 -1.08 -9.47 -26.19
C LEU A 446 -2.39 -9.38 -27.01
N PRO A 447 -3.51 -10.03 -26.65
CA PRO A 447 -4.73 -9.96 -27.46
C PRO A 447 -5.31 -8.54 -27.56
N ALA A 448 -5.28 -7.81 -26.45
CA ALA A 448 -5.72 -6.41 -26.41
C ALA A 448 -4.77 -5.50 -27.21
N LEU A 449 -3.46 -5.77 -27.17
CA LEU A 449 -2.47 -5.03 -27.95
C LEU A 449 -2.69 -5.21 -29.46
N LEU A 450 -2.87 -6.46 -29.94
CA LEU A 450 -3.13 -6.73 -31.35
C LEU A 450 -4.47 -6.12 -31.80
N SER A 451 -5.50 -6.21 -30.97
CA SER A 451 -6.79 -5.55 -31.25
C SER A 451 -6.62 -4.04 -31.34
N TYR A 452 -5.88 -3.42 -30.42
CA TYR A 452 -5.68 -1.98 -30.41
C TYR A 452 -4.95 -1.48 -31.65
N LEU A 453 -3.88 -2.17 -32.08
CA LEU A 453 -3.14 -1.84 -33.30
C LEU A 453 -4.05 -1.92 -34.54
N LYS A 454 -4.88 -2.97 -34.62
CA LYS A 454 -5.83 -3.16 -35.73
C LYS A 454 -6.96 -2.12 -35.74
N THR A 455 -7.58 -1.85 -34.59
CA THR A 455 -8.72 -0.93 -34.48
C THR A 455 -8.33 0.52 -34.77
N ASN A 456 -7.14 0.94 -34.33
CA ASN A 456 -6.65 2.29 -34.54
C ASN A 456 -5.78 2.43 -35.80
N THR A 457 -5.68 1.39 -36.64
CA THR A 457 -4.84 1.37 -37.84
C THR A 457 -3.38 1.79 -37.60
N VAL A 458 -2.84 1.45 -36.42
CA VAL A 458 -1.47 1.79 -36.01
C VAL A 458 -0.53 0.67 -36.43
N SER A 459 0.60 1.04 -37.05
CA SER A 459 1.63 0.08 -37.48
C SER A 459 2.20 -0.70 -36.28
N PRO A 460 2.47 -2.02 -36.43
CA PRO A 460 3.18 -2.79 -35.40
C PRO A 460 4.60 -2.25 -35.13
N ASP A 461 5.17 -1.53 -36.08
CA ASP A 461 6.49 -0.88 -36.01
C ASP A 461 6.40 0.59 -35.60
N PHE A 462 5.27 1.00 -35.02
CA PHE A 462 5.05 2.36 -34.55
C PHE A 462 6.20 2.82 -33.64
N ARG A 463 6.77 4.00 -33.95
CA ARG A 463 7.83 4.60 -33.13
C ARG A 463 7.23 5.44 -32.02
N PHE A 464 7.61 5.13 -30.79
CA PHE A 464 7.13 5.82 -29.60
C PHE A 464 7.59 7.28 -29.55
N GLN A 465 6.65 8.16 -29.17
CA GLN A 465 6.86 9.59 -29.00
C GLN A 465 6.81 9.98 -27.51
N PRO A 466 7.62 10.95 -27.05
CA PRO A 466 8.72 11.59 -27.78
C PRO A 466 9.93 10.63 -27.91
N PRO A 467 10.78 10.78 -28.94
CA PRO A 467 11.92 9.88 -29.18
C PRO A 467 12.96 9.95 -28.05
N ASP A 468 13.11 11.11 -27.41
CA ASP A 468 14.07 11.35 -26.32
C ASP A 468 13.83 10.44 -25.11
N GLN A 469 12.55 10.18 -24.78
CA GLN A 469 12.18 9.32 -23.66
C GLN A 469 12.24 7.83 -24.03
N ASN A 470 12.15 7.51 -25.33
CA ASN A 470 12.06 6.15 -25.85
C ASN A 470 13.34 5.74 -26.61
N HIS A 471 14.47 6.38 -26.31
CA HIS A 471 15.74 6.20 -27.01
C HIS A 471 16.26 4.74 -26.98
N HIS A 472 16.06 4.02 -25.87
CA HIS A 472 16.53 2.64 -25.75
C HIS A 472 15.58 1.61 -26.36
N ALA A 473 14.27 1.86 -26.27
CA ALA A 473 13.23 0.96 -26.75
C ALA A 473 12.21 1.74 -27.60
N PRO A 474 12.57 2.08 -28.85
CA PRO A 474 11.79 3.01 -29.66
C PRO A 474 10.51 2.40 -30.26
N THR A 475 10.38 1.07 -30.31
CA THR A 475 9.20 0.40 -30.90
C THR A 475 8.58 -0.63 -29.95
N PRO A 476 7.32 -1.06 -30.19
CA PRO A 476 6.65 -2.11 -29.42
C PRO A 476 7.50 -3.36 -29.24
N LEU A 477 8.18 -3.80 -30.29
CA LEU A 477 9.02 -5.00 -30.26
C LEU A 477 10.29 -4.79 -29.42
N HIS A 478 10.96 -3.64 -29.53
CA HIS A 478 12.09 -3.31 -28.65
C HIS A 478 11.68 -3.26 -27.17
N LEU A 479 10.52 -2.70 -26.86
CA LEU A 479 10.02 -2.61 -25.49
C LEU A 479 9.62 -3.97 -24.92
N ALA A 480 8.97 -4.82 -25.72
CA ALA A 480 8.65 -6.19 -25.33
C ALA A 480 9.92 -7.01 -25.06
N ALA A 481 10.95 -6.86 -25.90
CA ALA A 481 12.22 -7.53 -25.72
C ALA A 481 12.98 -7.02 -24.48
N HIS A 482 13.05 -5.70 -24.27
CA HIS A 482 13.70 -5.10 -23.11
C HIS A 482 13.04 -5.51 -21.78
N GLN A 483 11.73 -5.72 -21.77
CA GLN A 483 10.99 -6.19 -20.59
C GLN A 483 11.01 -7.71 -20.40
N ASN A 484 11.70 -8.45 -21.29
CA ASN A 484 11.73 -9.91 -21.29
C ASN A 484 10.32 -10.55 -21.37
N ALA A 485 9.43 -9.95 -22.16
CA ALA A 485 8.05 -10.40 -22.33
C ALA A 485 7.94 -11.38 -23.52
N ALA A 486 8.47 -12.60 -23.36
CA ALA A 486 8.52 -13.61 -24.43
C ALA A 486 7.19 -13.84 -25.19
N PRO A 487 6.01 -13.96 -24.53
CA PRO A 487 4.74 -14.14 -25.24
C PRO A 487 4.34 -12.93 -26.08
N VAL A 488 4.66 -11.72 -25.63
CA VAL A 488 4.35 -10.48 -26.35
C VAL A 488 5.29 -10.31 -27.54
N ALA A 489 6.59 -10.58 -27.36
CA ALA A 489 7.58 -10.53 -28.44
C ALA A 489 7.23 -11.54 -29.56
N LEU A 490 6.96 -12.80 -29.22
CA LEU A 490 6.53 -13.82 -30.19
C LEU A 490 5.26 -13.38 -30.93
N GLY A 491 4.24 -12.95 -30.18
CA GLY A 491 2.96 -12.54 -30.75
C GLY A 491 3.03 -11.31 -31.64
N LEU A 492 3.88 -10.33 -31.30
CA LEU A 492 4.11 -9.14 -32.13
C LEU A 492 4.75 -9.50 -33.46
N ILE A 493 5.70 -10.44 -33.49
CA ILE A 493 6.39 -10.85 -34.72
C ILE A 493 5.46 -11.72 -35.58
N THR A 494 4.82 -12.75 -35.01
CA THR A 494 4.10 -13.75 -35.79
C THR A 494 2.67 -13.35 -36.14
N ARG A 495 1.99 -12.61 -35.25
CA ARG A 495 0.59 -12.17 -35.45
C ARG A 495 0.45 -10.68 -35.73
N GLY A 496 1.32 -9.88 -35.11
CA GLY A 496 1.36 -8.43 -35.31
C GLY A 496 2.11 -8.01 -36.57
N GLY A 497 3.03 -8.85 -37.08
CA GLY A 497 3.87 -8.53 -38.23
C GLY A 497 4.95 -7.47 -37.95
N ALA A 498 5.38 -7.33 -36.69
CA ALA A 498 6.45 -6.41 -36.32
C ALA A 498 7.81 -6.88 -36.88
N ASP A 499 8.59 -5.94 -37.39
CA ASP A 499 9.89 -6.19 -38.04
C ASP A 499 11.01 -6.36 -36.98
N PRO A 500 11.63 -7.56 -36.89
CA PRO A 500 12.72 -7.81 -35.94
C PRO A 500 14.07 -7.21 -36.35
N THR A 501 14.22 -6.69 -37.57
CA THR A 501 15.49 -6.15 -38.09
C THR A 501 15.75 -4.70 -37.67
N GLN A 502 14.71 -4.02 -37.17
CA GLN A 502 14.81 -2.60 -36.81
C GLN A 502 15.85 -2.38 -35.71
N GLN A 503 16.67 -1.36 -35.86
CA GLN A 503 17.68 -0.99 -34.87
C GLN A 503 17.26 0.26 -34.11
N ASN A 504 17.53 0.28 -32.81
CA ASN A 504 17.45 1.49 -32.02
C ASN A 504 18.63 2.45 -32.36
N PRO A 505 18.61 3.71 -31.89
CA PRO A 505 19.70 4.66 -32.10
C PRO A 505 21.07 4.21 -31.58
N GLN A 506 21.16 3.14 -30.77
CA GLN A 506 22.42 2.54 -30.32
C GLN A 506 22.86 1.34 -31.19
N GLY A 507 22.20 1.11 -32.32
CA GLY A 507 22.52 0.02 -33.26
C GLY A 507 22.14 -1.37 -32.75
N LYS A 508 21.28 -1.48 -31.73
CA LYS A 508 20.81 -2.75 -31.18
C LYS A 508 19.47 -3.14 -31.76
N THR A 509 19.33 -4.41 -32.14
CA THR A 509 18.04 -4.99 -32.55
C THR A 509 17.19 -5.35 -31.32
N PRO A 510 15.88 -5.59 -31.45
CA PRO A 510 15.06 -6.12 -30.38
C PRO A 510 15.65 -7.39 -29.76
N PHE A 511 16.21 -8.29 -30.57
CA PHE A 511 16.85 -9.51 -30.08
C PHE A 511 18.06 -9.22 -29.17
N ASP A 512 18.87 -8.21 -29.51
CA ASP A 512 20.01 -7.79 -28.70
C ASP A 512 19.59 -7.17 -27.35
N LEU A 513 18.37 -6.63 -27.26
CA LEU A 513 17.81 -6.08 -26.02
C LEU A 513 17.21 -7.15 -25.09
N ALA A 514 16.92 -8.35 -25.60
CA ALA A 514 16.37 -9.45 -24.80
C ALA A 514 17.43 -9.99 -23.84
N GLY A 515 17.19 -9.80 -22.54
CA GLY A 515 18.11 -10.16 -21.46
C GLY A 515 17.95 -11.58 -20.93
N ASP A 516 16.82 -12.23 -21.19
CA ASP A 516 16.53 -13.59 -20.75
C ASP A 516 16.47 -14.60 -21.90
N ARG A 517 16.64 -15.88 -21.54
CA ARG A 517 16.68 -16.96 -22.52
C ARG A 517 15.33 -17.20 -23.18
N ALA A 518 14.24 -17.09 -22.43
CA ALA A 518 12.90 -17.34 -22.93
C ALA A 518 12.49 -16.35 -24.03
N THR A 519 12.78 -15.05 -23.85
CA THR A 519 12.50 -14.05 -24.88
C THR A 519 13.40 -14.24 -26.10
N ARG A 520 14.67 -14.62 -25.92
CA ARG A 520 15.57 -14.95 -27.04
C ARG A 520 15.09 -16.16 -27.83
N ASP A 521 14.66 -17.22 -27.14
CA ASP A 521 14.10 -18.40 -27.79
C ASP A 521 12.77 -18.07 -28.50
N ALA A 522 11.97 -17.11 -28.01
CA ALA A 522 10.78 -16.62 -28.71
C ALA A 522 11.08 -16.02 -30.10
N PHE A 523 12.20 -15.30 -30.29
CA PHE A 523 12.62 -14.85 -31.63
C PHE A 523 13.00 -16.03 -32.54
N ARG A 524 13.61 -17.07 -31.99
CA ARG A 524 14.00 -18.28 -32.74
C ARG A 524 12.79 -19.14 -33.11
N VAL A 525 11.77 -19.15 -32.26
CA VAL A 525 10.45 -19.73 -32.55
C VAL A 525 9.75 -18.94 -33.64
N ALA A 526 9.78 -17.59 -33.58
CA ALA A 526 9.24 -16.76 -34.65
C ALA A 526 9.96 -17.03 -36.00
N ARG A 527 11.28 -17.23 -36.00
CA ARG A 527 12.08 -17.65 -37.17
C ARG A 527 11.61 -19.00 -37.73
N SER A 528 11.29 -19.96 -36.87
CA SER A 528 10.75 -21.26 -37.29
C SER A 528 9.32 -21.17 -37.82
N GLU A 529 8.45 -20.35 -37.23
CA GLU A 529 7.04 -20.25 -37.60
C GLU A 529 6.82 -19.46 -38.89
N LEU A 530 7.59 -18.39 -39.12
CA LEU A 530 7.48 -17.54 -40.30
C LEU A 530 8.37 -17.96 -41.47
N GLY A 531 9.34 -18.84 -41.22
CA GLY A 531 10.33 -19.29 -42.20
C GLY A 531 11.44 -18.27 -42.47
N GLU A 532 12.47 -18.73 -43.18
CA GLU A 532 13.68 -17.91 -43.43
C GLU A 532 13.46 -16.80 -44.46
N ALA A 533 12.41 -16.91 -45.29
CA ALA A 533 12.13 -15.94 -46.36
C ALA A 533 11.41 -14.68 -45.88
N LYS A 534 10.79 -14.69 -44.69
CA LYS A 534 9.91 -13.59 -44.25
C LYS A 534 10.69 -12.35 -43.80
N TRP A 535 11.82 -12.55 -43.11
CA TRP A 535 12.67 -11.50 -42.56
C TRP A 535 14.13 -11.88 -42.74
N ASP A 536 15.01 -10.88 -42.84
CA ASP A 536 16.46 -11.10 -42.76
C ASP A 536 16.85 -11.36 -41.30
N TRP A 537 16.76 -12.62 -40.89
CA TRP A 537 17.02 -13.06 -39.52
C TRP A 537 18.47 -12.85 -39.09
N ASP A 538 19.40 -12.84 -40.05
CA ASP A 538 20.81 -12.63 -39.79
C ASP A 538 21.07 -11.13 -39.53
N ALA A 539 20.41 -10.23 -40.27
CA ALA A 539 20.39 -8.80 -39.95
C ALA A 539 19.72 -8.49 -38.60
N ALA A 540 18.67 -9.26 -38.22
CA ALA A 540 18.05 -9.19 -36.90
C ALA A 540 18.93 -9.78 -35.77
N ARG A 541 20.04 -10.44 -36.11
CA ARG A 541 20.97 -11.15 -35.21
C ARG A 541 20.32 -12.32 -34.46
N VAL A 542 19.25 -12.88 -35.00
CA VAL A 542 18.53 -14.00 -34.38
C VAL A 542 19.21 -15.32 -34.79
N PRO A 543 19.72 -16.13 -33.84
CA PRO A 543 20.36 -17.41 -34.14
C PRO A 543 19.42 -18.41 -34.82
N ALA A 544 19.98 -19.57 -35.19
CA ALA A 544 19.26 -20.67 -35.85
C ALA A 544 17.87 -20.93 -35.24
N ALA A 545 16.89 -21.20 -36.12
CA ALA A 545 15.50 -21.45 -35.75
C ALA A 545 15.37 -22.51 -34.64
N MET A 546 14.33 -22.39 -33.83
CA MET A 546 13.98 -23.37 -32.80
C MET A 546 12.48 -23.62 -32.90
N THR A 547 12.06 -24.87 -32.83
CA THR A 547 10.63 -25.17 -32.83
C THR A 547 9.99 -24.78 -31.51
N LYS A 548 8.69 -24.44 -31.53
CA LYS A 548 7.95 -24.10 -30.31
C LYS A 548 8.00 -25.23 -29.26
N ALA A 549 7.92 -26.48 -29.70
CA ALA A 549 7.98 -27.64 -28.81
C ALA A 549 9.35 -27.75 -28.11
N GLU A 550 10.46 -27.50 -28.81
CA GLU A 550 11.80 -27.50 -28.22
C GLU A 550 12.00 -26.36 -27.23
N ALA A 551 11.44 -25.17 -27.51
CA ALA A 551 11.47 -24.03 -26.60
C ALA A 551 10.69 -24.34 -25.31
N ASP A 552 9.48 -24.89 -25.42
CA ASP A 552 8.64 -25.27 -24.29
C ASP A 552 9.31 -26.36 -23.43
N GLN A 553 9.88 -27.39 -24.05
CA GLN A 553 10.62 -28.46 -23.34
C GLN A 553 11.83 -27.92 -22.59
N ARG A 554 12.56 -26.98 -23.20
CA ARG A 554 13.72 -26.32 -22.58
C ARG A 554 13.30 -25.45 -21.40
N GLU A 555 12.23 -24.68 -21.54
CA GLU A 555 11.66 -23.88 -20.43
C GLU A 555 11.22 -24.77 -19.28
N GLU A 556 10.58 -25.91 -19.57
CA GLU A 556 10.16 -26.87 -18.56
C GLU A 556 11.36 -27.49 -17.82
N ARG A 557 12.42 -27.85 -18.55
CA ARG A 557 13.66 -28.36 -17.95
C ARG A 557 14.33 -27.31 -17.06
N ASP A 558 14.48 -26.07 -17.55
CA ASP A 558 15.08 -24.98 -16.79
C ASP A 558 14.21 -24.64 -15.56
N ARG A 559 12.88 -24.80 -15.64
CA ARG A 559 11.97 -24.68 -14.48
C ARG A 559 12.21 -25.81 -13.47
N LYS A 560 12.26 -27.06 -13.91
CA LYS A 560 12.53 -28.23 -13.07
C LYS A 560 13.88 -28.10 -12.35
N GLU A 561 14.93 -27.67 -13.04
CA GLU A 561 16.26 -27.46 -12.43
C GLU A 561 16.29 -26.34 -11.39
N ARG A 562 15.54 -25.25 -11.61
CA ARG A 562 15.41 -24.19 -10.57
C ARG A 562 14.65 -24.70 -9.36
N ASP A 563 13.58 -25.46 -9.57
CA ASP A 563 12.75 -26.03 -8.50
C ASP A 563 13.56 -27.04 -7.67
N THR A 564 14.40 -27.88 -8.30
CA THR A 564 15.29 -28.81 -7.59
C THR A 564 16.36 -28.06 -6.78
N LYS A 565 17.03 -27.06 -7.36
CA LYS A 565 18.02 -26.23 -6.64
C LYS A 565 17.41 -25.44 -5.48
N GLU A 566 16.15 -24.97 -5.59
CA GLU A 566 15.45 -24.33 -4.47
C GLU A 566 15.10 -25.36 -3.38
N ALA A 567 14.66 -26.56 -3.76
CA ALA A 567 14.38 -27.64 -2.82
C ALA A 567 15.63 -28.10 -2.06
N GLU A 568 16.77 -28.23 -2.74
CA GLU A 568 18.06 -28.55 -2.12
C GLU A 568 18.49 -27.47 -1.12
N ARG A 569 18.37 -26.17 -1.49
CA ARG A 569 18.65 -25.08 -0.56
C ARG A 569 17.76 -25.10 0.68
N ARG A 570 16.47 -25.41 0.52
CA ARG A 570 15.55 -25.54 1.65
C ARG A 570 15.91 -26.71 2.56
N LYS A 571 16.24 -27.87 1.98
CA LYS A 571 16.71 -29.03 2.76
C LYS A 571 17.98 -28.70 3.54
N ALA A 572 18.95 -28.02 2.92
CA ALA A 572 20.18 -27.60 3.58
C ALA A 572 19.94 -26.58 4.71
N GLU A 573 19.00 -25.64 4.53
CA GLU A 573 18.64 -24.67 5.56
C GLU A 573 17.88 -25.33 6.74
N GLU A 574 16.99 -26.28 6.45
CA GLU A 574 16.29 -27.08 7.45
C GLU A 574 17.25 -27.95 8.27
N GLU A 575 18.23 -28.57 7.61
CA GLU A 575 19.28 -29.35 8.28
C GLU A 575 20.18 -28.47 9.16
N ARG A 576 20.53 -27.26 8.71
CA ARG A 576 21.28 -26.28 9.52
C ARG A 576 20.49 -25.85 10.75
N LEU A 577 19.21 -25.52 10.60
CA LEU A 577 18.32 -25.15 11.72
C LEU A 577 18.14 -26.29 12.73
N LYS A 578 18.14 -27.54 12.26
CA LYS A 578 18.07 -28.73 13.12
C LYS A 578 19.38 -28.96 13.89
N ALA A 579 20.53 -28.65 13.28
CA ALA A 579 21.84 -28.74 13.93
C ALA A 579 22.09 -27.61 14.95
N GLU A 580 21.60 -26.39 14.67
CA GLU A 580 21.75 -25.20 15.51
C GLU A 580 20.67 -25.08 16.62
N GLY A 581 20.13 -26.20 17.09
CA GLY A 581 19.10 -26.23 18.14
C GLY A 581 19.41 -25.31 19.34
N PRO A 582 18.38 -24.79 20.03
CA PRO A 582 18.55 -23.72 21.01
C PRO A 582 19.53 -24.13 22.12
N THR A 583 20.69 -23.49 22.16
CA THR A 583 21.64 -23.58 23.27
C THR A 583 21.06 -22.84 24.46
N VAL A 584 20.22 -23.55 25.22
CA VAL A 584 19.83 -23.12 26.56
C VAL A 584 21.10 -23.13 27.41
N LYS A 585 21.63 -21.94 27.70
CA LYS A 585 22.67 -21.75 28.73
C LYS A 585 22.04 -22.07 30.10
N THR A 586 22.01 -23.34 30.47
CA THR A 586 21.73 -23.76 31.83
C THR A 586 22.87 -23.22 32.71
N ARG A 587 22.50 -22.36 33.67
CA ARG A 587 23.40 -21.88 34.71
C ARG A 587 23.99 -23.08 35.44
N LYS A 588 25.32 -23.06 35.59
CA LYS A 588 26.13 -24.04 36.31
C LYS A 588 25.53 -24.34 37.69
N ALA A 589 25.17 -25.61 37.91
CA ALA A 589 25.20 -26.23 39.22
C ALA A 589 26.40 -27.19 39.25
N ASN A 590 27.16 -27.16 40.34
CA ASN A 590 28.40 -27.91 40.53
C ASN A 590 28.22 -29.43 40.30
N PRO A 591 29.20 -30.13 39.72
CA PRO A 591 29.18 -31.58 39.59
C PRO A 591 29.82 -32.23 40.82
N ALA A 592 29.12 -33.21 41.40
CA ALA A 592 29.73 -34.26 42.20
C ALA A 592 29.20 -35.61 41.69
N GLY A 593 30.11 -36.52 41.35
CA GLY A 593 29.81 -37.94 41.12
C GLY A 593 29.89 -38.43 39.67
N PRO A 594 30.70 -39.46 39.36
CA PRO A 594 30.99 -39.88 37.99
C PRO A 594 30.11 -41.05 37.48
N GLY A 595 29.81 -41.01 36.16
CA GLY A 595 29.64 -42.18 35.31
C GLY A 595 28.26 -42.87 35.27
N LEU A 596 27.53 -42.74 34.16
CA LEU A 596 27.25 -43.82 33.17
C LEU A 596 26.22 -43.36 32.12
N ASP A 597 26.49 -43.72 30.86
CA ASP A 597 25.57 -44.01 29.76
C ASP A 597 24.44 -43.03 29.38
N ASN A 598 24.70 -42.28 28.31
CA ASN A 598 23.78 -41.36 27.64
C ASN A 598 22.77 -42.13 26.75
N ARG A 599 21.92 -42.96 27.38
CA ARG A 599 20.63 -43.42 26.84
C ARG A 599 19.58 -43.19 27.92
N GLY A 600 18.96 -42.02 27.92
CA GLY A 600 17.86 -41.71 28.84
C GLY A 600 16.74 -42.76 28.74
N PRO A 601 16.07 -43.12 29.85
CA PRO A 601 15.06 -44.16 29.86
C PRO A 601 13.88 -43.76 28.97
N MET A 602 13.31 -44.72 28.23
CA MET A 602 12.06 -44.48 27.51
C MET A 602 11.01 -44.01 28.52
N LYS A 603 10.56 -42.75 28.39
CA LYS A 603 9.48 -42.17 29.19
C LYS A 603 8.31 -43.14 29.26
N SER A 604 7.80 -43.37 30.47
CA SER A 604 6.65 -44.25 30.67
C SER A 604 5.43 -43.71 29.93
N ALA A 605 4.50 -44.59 29.54
CA ALA A 605 3.25 -44.17 28.89
C ALA A 605 2.42 -43.21 29.78
N GLN A 606 2.67 -43.22 31.08
CA GLN A 606 2.06 -42.31 32.05
C GLN A 606 2.71 -40.93 32.04
N GLU A 607 4.04 -40.84 32.01
CA GLU A 607 4.75 -39.56 31.88
C GLU A 607 4.41 -38.83 30.56
N LYS A 608 4.30 -39.57 29.44
CA LYS A 608 3.85 -38.99 28.16
C LYS A 608 2.43 -38.42 28.27
N ARG A 609 1.55 -39.09 29.02
CA ARG A 609 0.17 -38.63 29.24
C ARG A 609 0.12 -37.35 30.08
N GLU A 610 1.00 -37.23 31.07
CA GLU A 610 1.09 -36.05 31.94
C GLU A 610 1.73 -34.86 31.22
N GLU A 611 2.67 -35.10 30.32
CA GLU A 611 3.29 -34.07 29.46
C GLU A 611 2.31 -33.54 28.40
N GLU A 612 1.54 -34.42 27.75
CA GLU A 612 0.48 -34.03 26.78
C GLU A 612 -0.69 -33.29 27.44
N ALA A 613 -0.97 -33.55 28.73
CA ALA A 613 -2.01 -32.87 29.48
C ALA A 613 -1.52 -31.55 30.13
N ARG A 614 -0.23 -31.23 30.03
CA ARG A 614 0.37 -30.05 30.67
C ARG A 614 0.04 -28.79 29.86
N GLY A 615 -0.90 -28.00 30.38
CA GLY A 615 -1.34 -26.72 29.78
C GLY A 615 -2.79 -26.70 29.28
N LEU A 616 -3.54 -27.81 29.43
CA LEU A 616 -4.96 -27.88 29.12
C LEU A 616 -5.83 -27.61 30.36
N THR A 617 -7.01 -27.02 30.16
CA THR A 617 -8.00 -26.83 31.23
C THR A 617 -8.55 -28.18 31.72
N PRO A 618 -9.04 -28.27 32.97
CA PRO A 618 -9.55 -29.53 33.53
C PRO A 618 -10.66 -30.19 32.69
N GLU A 619 -11.53 -29.39 32.08
CA GLU A 619 -12.60 -29.87 31.20
C GLU A 619 -12.07 -30.46 29.89
N MET A 620 -11.07 -29.81 29.28
CA MET A 620 -10.41 -30.32 28.07
C MET A 620 -9.64 -31.61 28.34
N ARG A 621 -9.01 -31.73 29.52
CA ARG A 621 -8.33 -32.96 29.96
C ARG A 621 -9.31 -34.14 30.08
N MET A 622 -10.48 -33.92 30.70
CA MET A 622 -11.52 -34.95 30.81
C MET A 622 -12.10 -35.35 29.45
N ARG A 623 -12.28 -34.40 28.53
CA ARG A 623 -12.75 -34.68 27.16
C ARG A 623 -11.75 -35.56 26.39
N LEU A 624 -10.46 -35.25 26.48
CA LEU A 624 -9.38 -35.98 25.83
C LEU A 624 -9.25 -37.41 26.39
N ASP A 625 -9.39 -37.58 27.71
CA ASP A 625 -9.42 -38.90 28.35
C ASP A 625 -10.66 -39.71 27.95
N ARG A 626 -11.83 -39.07 27.80
CA ARG A 626 -13.07 -39.74 27.35
C ARG A 626 -12.97 -40.22 25.91
N GLU A 627 -12.42 -39.40 25.02
CA GLU A 627 -12.18 -39.75 23.62
C GLU A 627 -11.14 -40.87 23.47
N ARG A 628 -10.07 -40.83 24.29
CA ARG A 628 -9.03 -41.87 24.28
C ARG A 628 -9.56 -43.21 24.81
N ARG A 629 -10.45 -43.20 25.82
CA ARG A 629 -11.15 -44.41 26.28
C ARG A 629 -12.13 -44.95 25.22
N ALA A 630 -12.82 -44.07 24.50
CA ALA A 630 -13.69 -44.48 23.39
C ALA A 630 -12.88 -45.18 22.28
N ARG A 631 -11.76 -44.60 21.84
CA ARG A 631 -10.88 -45.25 20.85
C ARG A 631 -10.29 -46.57 21.32
N ALA A 632 -9.86 -46.66 22.59
CA ALA A 632 -9.34 -47.91 23.13
C ALA A 632 -10.42 -48.99 23.21
N ALA A 633 -11.68 -48.61 23.47
CA ALA A 633 -12.81 -49.53 23.44
C ALA A 633 -13.14 -49.98 22.00
N GLU A 634 -13.13 -49.06 21.04
CA GLU A 634 -13.30 -49.37 19.61
C GLU A 634 -12.20 -50.30 19.08
N GLU A 635 -10.94 -50.06 19.48
CA GLU A 635 -9.81 -50.89 19.06
C GLU A 635 -9.86 -52.30 19.68
N ARG A 636 -10.36 -52.42 20.92
CA ARG A 636 -10.64 -53.72 21.55
C ARG A 636 -11.78 -54.47 20.87
N LEU A 637 -12.86 -53.77 20.51
CA LEU A 637 -13.98 -54.34 19.74
C LEU A 637 -13.52 -54.79 18.35
N LYS A 638 -12.68 -53.99 17.68
CA LYS A 638 -12.10 -54.31 16.38
C LYS A 638 -11.17 -55.51 16.43
N ARG A 639 -10.36 -55.64 17.49
CA ARG A 639 -9.52 -56.83 17.71
C ARG A 639 -10.35 -58.08 18.02
N MET A 640 -11.46 -57.97 18.75
CA MET A 640 -12.36 -59.10 18.97
C MET A 640 -13.12 -59.52 17.68
N GLN A 641 -13.42 -58.58 16.79
CA GLN A 641 -14.00 -58.91 15.47
C GLN A 641 -13.00 -59.53 14.49
N GLN A 642 -11.69 -59.28 14.67
CA GLN A 642 -10.62 -59.84 13.83
C GLN A 642 -10.01 -61.14 14.38
N GLY A 643 -10.37 -61.53 15.60
CA GLY A 643 -9.93 -62.76 16.26
C GLY A 643 -11.10 -63.66 16.61
N GLY A 644 -11.78 -64.18 15.60
CA GLY A 644 -12.61 -65.39 15.72
C GLY A 644 -11.83 -66.62 15.25
N PRO A 645 -12.02 -67.80 15.86
CA PRO A 645 -11.26 -69.02 15.56
C PRO A 645 -11.39 -69.49 14.11
#